data_AF-A0A0D2EJD5-F1
#
_entry.id   AF-A0A0D2EJD5-F1
#
_cell.length_a   1.000
_cell.length_b   1.000
_cell.length_c   1.000
_cell.angle_alpha   90.00
_cell.angle_beta   90.00
_cell.angle_gamma   90.00
#
_symmetry.space_group_name_H-M   'P 1'
#
loop_
_entity.id
_entity.type
_entity.pdbx_description
1 polymer ?
#
loop_
_entity_poly.entity_id
_entity_poly.type
_entity_poly.pdbx_seq_one_letter_code
_entity_poly.pdbx_strand_id
1 'polypeptide(L)'
;MTPSPSEGQALVSNSGPSYGSVNFSIKDQGVHDEQHSEGGVREGSSLQNWNDNENAENPRNWSRLWKYSIIALVSFIELFTHLTSMLYAPGIPAMQRDFNSHNDTLATFTMTIYVLGFAVGPLVFAPLSEVYGRVVIYRSCLALFICFTVVCALSSSIGMLVAFRFIAGCFGAAPVAIGGAMVYDLFEVKERGLAMAIYHSGPIFGNLLGPPLGGFIIQHQSWRWVFWIITIFAGFALLSSFFILRETHAPTILCRRKADGGPRDFTPNHTNPDLVFRAIKRPLKLLLFSPVILACSLIISIVAGTMNLIFASLGRIFQDEYGFSTSASGLMYLGVTTGFLFAAFVFGRTSDRISQFLMKRNDGKRQAEYRLPAMMVGLPLVVIGLFWYGWSARYHAFWLAPMLGLYFFGMGVTTIQLSLQTYLVDSFTEFSASALAATTMTRCIGGSLLPLLGPVLYQILGLGWGNNTTLPADLPVPKDDGAYDHLSDLAIPTSLSLPIARDPTQRVNLAGLKGLTVVFCYPRTGAPNETVPDSWNSIPGARGCTPQACSFRDSLPELRALGVSHIYGISTQSPAYQAEVHERLHLPYDLLSDEELEFQRGLDLPTFDWEGQKVLRRSMIALQDGKVVKWWYPVFPPDRGVDDLIEWLKGR
;
A
#
# COMPACT_ATOMS: atom_id res chain seq x y z
N MET A 1 -39.67 -39.99 54.66
CA MET A 1 -40.39 -38.83 54.10
C MET A 1 -39.58 -37.59 54.45
N THR A 2 -38.68 -37.16 53.57
CA THR A 2 -37.87 -35.96 53.76
C THR A 2 -38.18 -35.00 52.60
N PRO A 3 -38.67 -33.79 52.86
CA PRO A 3 -39.20 -32.90 51.83
C PRO A 3 -38.07 -32.23 51.04
N SER A 4 -38.34 -31.98 49.76
CA SER A 4 -37.42 -31.34 48.80
C SER A 4 -37.20 -29.84 49.10
N PRO A 5 -36.01 -29.29 48.79
CA PRO A 5 -35.68 -27.90 49.04
C PRO A 5 -36.44 -26.96 48.09
N SER A 6 -37.05 -25.94 48.70
CA SER A 6 -37.77 -24.84 48.08
C SER A 6 -36.83 -23.89 47.33
N GLU A 7 -37.18 -23.68 46.05
CA GLU A 7 -37.07 -22.48 45.22
C GLU A 7 -36.39 -21.25 45.85
N GLY A 8 -35.20 -20.93 45.34
CA GLY A 8 -34.51 -19.66 45.56
C GLY A 8 -33.76 -19.26 44.28
N GLN A 9 -34.48 -18.86 43.23
CA GLN A 9 -33.88 -18.23 42.05
C GLN A 9 -34.42 -16.81 41.91
N ALA A 10 -33.65 -15.86 42.44
CA ALA A 10 -33.85 -14.44 42.24
C ALA A 10 -33.56 -14.07 40.77
N LEU A 11 -34.62 -13.78 40.01
CA LEU A 11 -34.57 -13.18 38.68
C LEU A 11 -34.12 -11.72 38.82
N VAL A 12 -32.84 -11.44 38.55
CA VAL A 12 -32.33 -10.07 38.43
C VAL A 12 -32.76 -9.51 37.07
N SER A 13 -33.79 -8.67 37.09
CA SER A 13 -34.27 -7.89 35.94
C SER A 13 -33.25 -6.80 35.60
N ASN A 14 -32.55 -6.94 34.47
CA ASN A 14 -31.63 -5.92 33.98
C ASN A 14 -32.33 -5.07 32.91
N SER A 15 -32.99 -3.99 33.33
CA SER A 15 -33.65 -3.01 32.46
C SER A 15 -32.62 -2.04 31.87
N GLY A 16 -32.11 -2.36 30.67
CA GLY A 16 -31.36 -1.42 29.82
C GLY A 16 -32.28 -0.57 28.93
N PRO A 17 -31.87 0.63 28.48
CA PRO A 17 -32.77 1.65 27.95
C PRO A 17 -33.26 1.34 26.52
N SER A 18 -34.55 1.57 26.31
CA SER A 18 -35.26 1.52 25.02
C SER A 18 -34.79 2.66 24.11
N TYR A 19 -34.07 2.35 23.03
CA TYR A 19 -33.81 3.30 21.95
C TYR A 19 -35.10 3.53 21.14
N GLY A 20 -35.61 4.76 21.15
CA GLY A 20 -36.79 5.16 20.41
C GLY A 20 -36.61 4.99 18.89
N SER A 21 -37.51 4.23 18.27
CA SER A 21 -37.60 4.10 16.82
C SER A 21 -38.10 5.41 16.21
N VAL A 22 -37.25 6.04 15.40
CA VAL A 22 -37.59 7.24 14.63
C VAL A 22 -38.52 6.84 13.49
N ASN A 23 -39.82 7.11 13.66
CA ASN A 23 -40.85 6.93 12.64
C ASN A 23 -40.72 8.01 11.56
N PHE A 24 -40.28 7.63 10.36
CA PHE A 24 -40.45 8.46 9.17
C PHE A 24 -41.89 8.33 8.68
N SER A 25 -42.74 9.29 9.05
CA SER A 25 -44.08 9.44 8.49
C SER A 25 -43.99 10.14 7.14
N ILE A 26 -44.08 9.37 6.05
CA ILE A 26 -44.26 9.92 4.71
C ILE A 26 -45.75 10.24 4.59
N LYS A 27 -46.07 11.53 4.49
CA LYS A 27 -47.43 12.07 4.32
C LYS A 27 -48.09 11.46 3.09
N ASP A 28 -49.21 10.78 3.34
CA ASP A 28 -50.26 10.47 2.36
C ASP A 28 -50.65 11.75 1.58
N GLN A 29 -50.24 11.82 0.33
CA GLN A 29 -50.88 12.68 -0.66
C GLN A 29 -51.64 11.76 -1.61
N GLY A 30 -52.94 11.61 -1.35
CA GLY A 30 -53.83 10.82 -2.17
C GLY A 30 -53.90 11.34 -3.59
N VAL A 31 -53.57 10.48 -4.56
CA VAL A 31 -53.92 10.64 -5.97
C VAL A 31 -54.19 9.25 -6.55
N HIS A 32 -55.48 9.03 -6.80
CA HIS A 32 -56.10 8.17 -7.81
C HIS A 32 -55.59 6.72 -8.03
N ASP A 33 -56.50 5.81 -7.68
CA ASP A 33 -56.61 4.42 -8.14
C ASP A 33 -56.51 4.30 -9.66
N GLU A 34 -55.32 4.10 -10.21
CA GLU A 34 -55.16 3.43 -11.50
C GLU A 34 -54.53 2.06 -11.25
N GLN A 35 -55.33 1.04 -11.53
CA GLN A 35 -55.01 -0.38 -11.48
C GLN A 35 -53.90 -0.73 -12.49
N HIS A 36 -52.68 -0.23 -12.29
CA HIS A 36 -51.52 -0.85 -12.87
C HIS A 36 -51.17 -2.06 -12.01
N SER A 37 -51.53 -3.23 -12.54
CA SER A 37 -51.04 -4.54 -12.11
C SER A 37 -49.52 -4.61 -12.32
N GLU A 38 -48.76 -3.85 -11.53
CA GLU A 38 -47.34 -4.12 -11.38
C GLU A 38 -47.24 -5.44 -10.63
N GLY A 39 -46.85 -6.48 -11.36
CA GLY A 39 -46.48 -7.76 -10.80
C GLY A 39 -45.37 -7.56 -9.79
N GLY A 40 -45.75 -7.35 -8.53
CA GLY A 40 -44.86 -7.28 -7.39
C GLY A 40 -44.07 -8.56 -7.35
N VAL A 41 -42.82 -8.49 -7.81
CA VAL A 41 -41.84 -9.56 -7.64
C VAL A 41 -41.73 -9.75 -6.13
N ARG A 42 -42.32 -10.83 -5.63
CA ARG A 42 -42.21 -11.25 -4.22
C ARG A 42 -40.75 -11.12 -3.80
N GLU A 43 -40.47 -10.30 -2.78
CA GLU A 43 -39.16 -10.09 -2.16
C GLU A 43 -38.56 -11.34 -1.47
N GLY A 44 -39.05 -12.54 -1.80
CA GLY A 44 -38.29 -13.75 -1.53
C GLY A 44 -37.01 -13.67 -2.34
N SER A 45 -35.85 -13.79 -1.67
CA SER A 45 -34.55 -13.90 -2.34
C SER A 45 -34.72 -14.82 -3.56
N SER A 46 -34.23 -14.42 -4.73
CA SER A 46 -34.44 -15.18 -5.98
C SER A 46 -34.05 -16.67 -5.86
N LEU A 47 -33.19 -17.00 -4.89
CA LEU A 47 -32.78 -18.34 -4.49
C LEU A 47 -33.82 -19.17 -3.71
N GLN A 48 -34.86 -18.58 -3.15
CA GLN A 48 -36.00 -19.29 -2.54
C GLN A 48 -37.12 -19.58 -3.56
N ASN A 49 -37.07 -18.98 -4.76
CA ASN A 49 -38.10 -19.11 -5.77
C ASN A 49 -37.92 -20.34 -6.69
N TRP A 50 -37.04 -21.27 -6.34
CA TRP A 50 -36.80 -22.49 -7.12
C TRP A 50 -37.89 -23.51 -6.80
N ASN A 51 -38.60 -23.96 -7.83
CA ASN A 51 -39.53 -25.09 -7.70
C ASN A 51 -38.75 -26.42 -7.54
N ASP A 52 -39.40 -27.49 -7.07
CA ASP A 52 -38.77 -28.81 -6.91
C ASP A 52 -38.12 -29.32 -8.22
N ASN A 53 -38.75 -29.02 -9.37
CA ASN A 53 -38.25 -29.34 -10.71
C ASN A 53 -37.06 -28.48 -11.16
N GLU A 54 -36.75 -27.40 -10.45
CA GLU A 54 -35.67 -26.47 -10.75
C GLU A 54 -34.46 -26.68 -9.82
N ASN A 55 -34.63 -27.41 -8.71
CA ASN A 55 -33.58 -27.65 -7.72
C ASN A 55 -32.29 -28.25 -8.30
N ALA A 56 -32.35 -29.06 -9.37
CA ALA A 56 -31.15 -29.63 -9.99
C ALA A 56 -30.24 -28.56 -10.67
N GLU A 57 -30.83 -27.47 -11.16
CA GLU A 57 -30.10 -26.38 -11.82
C GLU A 57 -29.56 -25.35 -10.83
N ASN A 58 -30.09 -25.32 -9.61
CA ASN A 58 -29.61 -24.46 -8.56
C ASN A 58 -28.09 -24.70 -8.35
N PRO A 59 -27.23 -23.69 -8.54
CA PRO A 59 -25.77 -23.83 -8.39
C PRO A 59 -25.33 -24.36 -7.02
N ARG A 60 -26.19 -24.21 -5.99
CA ARG A 60 -25.94 -24.76 -4.65
C ARG A 60 -26.14 -26.27 -4.55
N ASN A 61 -26.80 -26.90 -5.50
CA ASN A 61 -27.03 -28.35 -5.51
C ASN A 61 -26.02 -29.11 -6.38
N TRP A 62 -25.09 -28.40 -7.04
CA TRP A 62 -24.03 -29.03 -7.83
C TRP A 62 -23.06 -29.83 -6.97
N SER A 63 -22.38 -30.79 -7.59
CA SER A 63 -21.39 -31.63 -6.89
C SER A 63 -20.27 -30.77 -6.29
N ARG A 64 -19.80 -31.14 -5.10
CA ARG A 64 -18.73 -30.41 -4.39
C ARG A 64 -17.47 -30.27 -5.26
N LEU A 65 -17.08 -31.33 -5.97
CA LEU A 65 -15.93 -31.32 -6.87
C LEU A 65 -16.07 -30.24 -7.94
N TRP A 66 -17.26 -30.07 -8.51
CA TRP A 66 -17.49 -29.07 -9.55
C TRP A 66 -17.42 -27.64 -8.99
N LYS A 67 -18.07 -27.39 -7.84
CA LYS A 67 -18.02 -26.08 -7.17
C LYS A 67 -16.59 -25.68 -6.84
N TYR A 68 -15.81 -26.57 -6.25
CA TYR A 68 -14.40 -26.29 -5.92
C TYR A 68 -13.52 -26.17 -7.17
N SER A 69 -13.82 -26.87 -8.26
CA SER A 69 -13.13 -26.70 -9.54
C SER A 69 -13.36 -25.29 -10.12
N ILE A 70 -14.59 -24.77 -10.00
CA ILE A 70 -14.91 -23.38 -10.37
C ILE A 70 -14.09 -22.41 -9.52
N ILE A 71 -14.09 -22.55 -8.19
CA ILE A 71 -13.34 -21.65 -7.30
C ILE A 71 -11.83 -21.72 -7.56
N ALA A 72 -11.27 -22.91 -7.78
CA ALA A 72 -9.87 -23.09 -8.11
C ALA A 72 -9.50 -22.40 -9.43
N LEU A 73 -10.34 -22.53 -10.47
CA LEU A 73 -10.13 -21.85 -11.75
C LEU A 73 -10.22 -20.33 -11.61
N VAL A 74 -11.22 -19.82 -10.89
CA VAL A 74 -11.38 -18.39 -10.64
C VAL A 74 -10.16 -17.85 -9.89
N SER A 75 -9.70 -18.54 -8.84
CA SER A 75 -8.50 -18.18 -8.09
C SER A 75 -7.23 -18.20 -8.95
N PHE A 76 -7.10 -19.17 -9.85
CA PHE A 76 -6.00 -19.26 -10.81
C PHE A 76 -6.00 -18.08 -11.79
N ILE A 77 -7.16 -17.64 -12.25
CA ILE A 77 -7.28 -16.45 -13.11
C ILE A 77 -6.82 -15.20 -12.36
N GLU A 78 -7.23 -15.05 -11.09
CA GLU A 78 -6.82 -13.91 -10.27
C GLU A 78 -5.33 -13.86 -9.97
N LEU A 79 -4.70 -15.01 -9.78
CA LEU A 79 -3.25 -15.09 -9.63
C LEU A 79 -2.55 -14.35 -10.79
N PHE A 80 -2.94 -14.60 -12.04
CA PHE A 80 -2.27 -14.00 -13.20
C PHE A 80 -2.68 -12.55 -13.48
N THR A 81 -3.94 -12.18 -13.23
CA THR A 81 -4.33 -10.76 -13.33
C THR A 81 -3.62 -9.92 -12.24
N HIS A 82 -3.37 -10.49 -11.06
CA HIS A 82 -2.62 -9.83 -10.00
C HIS A 82 -1.10 -9.80 -10.27
N LEU A 83 -0.53 -10.87 -10.83
CA LEU A 83 0.89 -10.93 -11.22
C LEU A 83 1.27 -9.90 -12.29
N THR A 84 0.32 -9.39 -13.06
CA THR A 84 0.58 -8.48 -14.20
C THR A 84 1.24 -7.16 -13.83
N SER A 85 0.97 -6.61 -12.64
CA SER A 85 1.70 -5.44 -12.14
C SER A 85 3.04 -5.83 -11.50
N MET A 86 3.06 -6.95 -10.76
CA MET A 86 4.21 -7.33 -9.93
C MET A 86 5.37 -7.90 -10.73
N LEU A 87 5.11 -8.71 -11.77
CA LEU A 87 6.15 -9.26 -12.65
C LEU A 87 6.82 -8.17 -13.50
N TYR A 88 6.11 -7.07 -13.77
CA TYR A 88 6.57 -6.00 -14.65
C TYR A 88 7.50 -5.00 -13.95
N ALA A 89 7.35 -4.81 -12.63
CA ALA A 89 8.14 -3.85 -11.84
C ALA A 89 9.67 -3.92 -12.10
N PRO A 90 10.33 -5.09 -12.07
CA PRO A 90 11.77 -5.17 -12.38
C PRO A 90 12.13 -4.86 -13.84
N GLY A 91 11.14 -4.85 -14.75
CA GLY A 91 11.34 -4.62 -16.19
C GLY A 91 11.36 -3.16 -16.60
N ILE A 92 11.02 -2.24 -15.68
CA ILE A 92 10.91 -0.80 -15.96
C ILE A 92 12.23 -0.23 -16.52
N PRO A 93 13.42 -0.51 -15.93
CA PRO A 93 14.68 0.03 -16.48
C PRO A 93 15.05 -0.55 -17.85
N ALA A 94 14.64 -1.79 -18.14
CA ALA A 94 14.83 -2.40 -19.45
C ALA A 94 13.90 -1.78 -20.50
N MET A 95 12.63 -1.54 -20.13
CA MET A 95 11.64 -0.86 -20.97
C MET A 95 12.06 0.59 -21.28
N GLN A 96 12.59 1.33 -20.31
CA GLN A 96 13.11 2.70 -20.52
C GLN A 96 14.24 2.74 -21.54
N ARG A 97 15.17 1.79 -21.46
CA ARG A 97 16.28 1.64 -22.44
C ARG A 97 15.75 1.29 -23.82
N ASP A 98 14.85 0.31 -23.93
CA ASP A 98 14.24 -0.10 -25.21
C ASP A 98 13.51 1.05 -25.92
N PHE A 99 12.88 1.95 -25.17
CA PHE A 99 12.15 3.11 -25.71
C PHE A 99 12.93 4.42 -25.67
N ASN A 100 14.23 4.40 -25.33
CA ASN A 100 15.11 5.57 -25.24
C ASN A 100 14.51 6.74 -24.41
N SER A 101 13.80 6.43 -23.32
CA SER A 101 13.14 7.42 -22.47
C SER A 101 13.92 7.68 -21.19
N HIS A 102 14.21 8.95 -20.93
CA HIS A 102 14.92 9.42 -19.73
C HIS A 102 13.98 9.89 -18.61
N ASN A 103 12.66 9.77 -18.79
CA ASN A 103 11.68 10.23 -17.80
C ASN A 103 11.24 9.09 -16.86
N ASP A 104 11.76 9.09 -15.63
CA ASP A 104 11.47 8.08 -14.59
C ASP A 104 10.03 8.14 -14.09
N THR A 105 9.40 9.31 -14.09
CA THR A 105 8.00 9.47 -13.71
C THR A 105 7.09 8.74 -14.69
N LEU A 106 7.33 8.93 -16.00
CA LEU A 106 6.58 8.24 -17.05
C LEU A 106 6.81 6.72 -17.00
N ALA A 107 8.04 6.30 -16.71
CA ALA A 107 8.39 4.90 -16.59
C ALA A 107 7.68 4.21 -15.42
N THR A 108 7.70 4.83 -14.23
CA THR A 108 6.97 4.32 -13.05
C THR A 108 5.46 4.34 -13.29
N PHE A 109 4.95 5.34 -14.00
CA PHE A 109 3.53 5.42 -14.36
C PHE A 109 3.04 4.23 -15.18
N THR A 110 3.89 3.63 -16.02
CA THR A 110 3.53 2.40 -16.75
C THR A 110 3.13 1.26 -15.81
N MET A 111 3.73 1.16 -14.62
CA MET A 111 3.34 0.17 -13.62
C MET A 111 2.03 0.57 -12.94
N THR A 112 1.95 1.81 -12.44
CA THR A 112 0.85 2.31 -11.60
C THR A 112 -0.46 2.45 -12.36
N ILE A 113 -0.44 2.78 -13.66
CA ILE A 113 -1.66 2.95 -14.47
C ILE A 113 -2.50 1.67 -14.55
N TYR A 114 -1.87 0.49 -14.48
CA TYR A 114 -2.57 -0.78 -14.41
C TYR A 114 -3.45 -0.88 -13.15
N VAL A 115 -2.92 -0.42 -12.00
CA VAL A 115 -3.65 -0.39 -10.72
C VAL A 115 -4.82 0.58 -10.77
N LEU A 116 -4.67 1.71 -11.50
CA LEU A 116 -5.78 2.63 -11.73
C LEU A 116 -6.88 1.99 -12.59
N GLY A 117 -6.51 1.29 -13.66
CA GLY A 117 -7.45 0.48 -14.44
C GLY A 117 -8.14 -0.57 -13.57
N PHE A 118 -7.39 -1.19 -12.66
CA PHE A 118 -7.89 -2.16 -11.70
C PHE A 118 -8.95 -1.57 -10.74
N ALA A 119 -8.86 -0.27 -10.44
CA ALA A 119 -9.85 0.44 -9.63
C ALA A 119 -11.15 0.73 -10.39
N VAL A 120 -11.05 1.10 -11.68
CA VAL A 120 -12.19 1.54 -12.50
C VAL A 120 -12.99 0.37 -13.07
N GLY A 121 -12.31 -0.67 -13.55
CA GLY A 121 -12.92 -1.81 -14.23
C GLY A 121 -14.13 -2.44 -13.53
N PRO A 122 -14.00 -2.83 -12.24
CA PRO A 122 -15.09 -3.47 -11.50
C PRO A 122 -16.36 -2.61 -11.40
N LEU A 123 -16.26 -1.28 -11.43
CA LEU A 123 -17.41 -0.38 -11.31
C LEU A 123 -18.39 -0.52 -12.48
N VAL A 124 -17.89 -0.95 -13.64
CA VAL A 124 -18.71 -1.16 -14.84
C VAL A 124 -19.06 -2.63 -14.99
N PHE A 125 -18.06 -3.51 -14.98
CA PHE A 125 -18.28 -4.91 -15.37
C PHE A 125 -18.84 -5.79 -14.25
N ALA A 126 -18.58 -5.50 -12.98
CA ALA A 126 -19.17 -6.26 -11.88
C ALA A 126 -20.71 -6.10 -11.83
N PRO A 127 -21.30 -4.89 -11.89
CA PRO A 127 -22.75 -4.76 -11.95
C PRO A 127 -23.35 -5.25 -13.27
N LEU A 128 -22.64 -5.16 -14.40
CA LEU A 128 -23.09 -5.79 -15.65
C LEU A 128 -23.23 -7.31 -15.51
N SER A 129 -22.41 -7.95 -14.66
CA SER A 129 -22.53 -9.39 -14.36
C SER A 129 -23.81 -9.75 -13.60
N GLU A 130 -24.43 -8.79 -12.89
CA GLU A 130 -25.72 -8.96 -12.22
C GLU A 130 -26.90 -8.83 -13.21
N VAL A 131 -26.69 -8.22 -14.39
CA VAL A 131 -27.72 -8.02 -15.41
C VAL A 131 -27.66 -9.11 -16.50
N TYR A 132 -26.48 -9.32 -17.07
CA TYR A 132 -26.27 -10.23 -18.20
C TYR A 132 -25.90 -11.66 -17.77
N GLY A 133 -25.62 -11.88 -16.49
CA GLY A 133 -25.09 -13.13 -15.95
C GLY A 133 -23.57 -13.07 -15.74
N ARG A 134 -23.08 -13.93 -14.85
CA ARG A 134 -21.68 -13.88 -14.41
C ARG A 134 -20.74 -14.44 -15.45
N VAL A 135 -21.05 -15.58 -16.06
CA VAL A 135 -20.08 -16.27 -16.93
C VAL A 135 -19.84 -15.54 -18.24
N VAL A 136 -20.86 -14.93 -18.82
CA VAL A 136 -20.73 -14.16 -20.07
C VAL A 136 -19.80 -12.97 -19.86
N ILE A 137 -20.05 -12.17 -18.82
CA ILE A 137 -19.21 -11.01 -18.50
C ILE A 137 -17.81 -11.44 -18.08
N TYR A 138 -17.68 -12.50 -17.27
CA TYR A 138 -16.40 -13.01 -16.80
C TYR A 138 -15.51 -13.50 -17.96
N ARG A 139 -16.04 -14.31 -18.88
CA ARG A 139 -15.30 -14.77 -20.08
C ARG A 139 -14.95 -13.62 -21.01
N SER A 140 -15.86 -12.67 -21.20
CA SER A 140 -15.63 -11.50 -22.06
C SER A 140 -14.50 -10.62 -21.51
N CYS A 141 -14.52 -10.33 -20.20
CA CYS A 141 -13.46 -9.58 -19.55
C CYS A 141 -12.12 -10.32 -19.64
N LEU A 142 -12.09 -11.64 -19.41
CA LEU A 142 -10.85 -12.41 -19.51
C LEU A 142 -10.30 -12.42 -20.96
N ALA A 143 -11.15 -12.57 -21.97
CA ALA A 143 -10.73 -12.52 -23.37
C ALA A 143 -10.16 -11.15 -23.75
N LEU A 144 -10.81 -10.06 -23.30
CA LEU A 144 -10.32 -8.70 -23.54
C LEU A 144 -9.02 -8.43 -22.78
N PHE A 145 -8.91 -8.88 -21.53
CA PHE A 145 -7.66 -8.83 -20.76
C PHE A 145 -6.51 -9.49 -21.51
N ILE A 146 -6.72 -10.69 -22.08
CA ILE A 146 -5.71 -11.39 -22.90
C ILE A 146 -5.34 -10.56 -24.13
N CYS A 147 -6.34 -10.06 -24.88
CA CYS A 147 -6.09 -9.24 -26.07
C CYS A 147 -5.23 -8.01 -25.75
N PHE A 148 -5.60 -7.24 -24.73
CA PHE A 148 -4.86 -6.03 -24.35
C PHE A 148 -3.50 -6.34 -23.70
N THR A 149 -3.34 -7.49 -23.04
CA THR A 149 -2.05 -7.97 -22.55
C THR A 149 -1.11 -8.32 -23.71
N VAL A 150 -1.61 -8.95 -24.78
CA VAL A 150 -0.84 -9.18 -26.02
C VAL A 150 -0.42 -7.85 -26.64
N VAL A 151 -1.32 -6.87 -26.70
CA VAL A 151 -0.98 -5.54 -27.23
C VAL A 151 0.06 -4.84 -26.36
N CYS A 152 0.05 -5.02 -25.03
CA CYS A 152 1.13 -4.55 -24.16
C CYS A 152 2.48 -5.19 -24.51
N ALA A 153 2.50 -6.50 -24.79
CA ALA A 153 3.70 -7.22 -25.21
C ALA A 153 4.26 -6.68 -26.54
N LEU A 154 3.37 -6.31 -27.47
CA LEU A 154 3.70 -5.77 -28.80
C LEU A 154 3.90 -4.24 -28.82
N SER A 155 3.84 -3.58 -27.66
CA SER A 155 3.94 -2.11 -27.60
C SER A 155 5.27 -1.60 -28.13
N SER A 156 5.21 -0.53 -28.94
CA SER A 156 6.36 0.12 -29.57
C SER A 156 6.69 1.51 -28.98
N SER A 157 5.85 2.02 -28.08
CA SER A 157 6.07 3.28 -27.38
C SER A 157 5.50 3.23 -25.96
N ILE A 158 6.00 4.11 -25.09
CA ILE A 158 5.51 4.23 -23.72
C ILE A 158 4.04 4.65 -23.69
N GLY A 159 3.62 5.59 -24.55
CA GLY A 159 2.22 6.01 -24.63
C GLY A 159 1.28 4.86 -24.99
N MET A 160 1.68 4.03 -25.95
CA MET A 160 0.97 2.81 -26.31
C MET A 160 0.88 1.85 -25.12
N LEU A 161 1.99 1.60 -24.44
CA LEU A 161 2.05 0.72 -23.27
C LEU A 161 1.16 1.23 -22.12
N VAL A 162 1.19 2.54 -21.83
CA VAL A 162 0.36 3.17 -20.79
C VAL A 162 -1.13 2.97 -21.09
N ALA A 163 -1.56 3.29 -22.32
CA ALA A 163 -2.96 3.18 -22.73
C ALA A 163 -3.47 1.74 -22.62
N PHE A 164 -2.72 0.77 -23.13
CA PHE A 164 -3.16 -0.62 -23.10
C PHE A 164 -3.01 -1.29 -21.74
N ARG A 165 -2.05 -0.85 -20.89
CA ARG A 165 -1.99 -1.32 -19.50
C ARG A 165 -3.17 -0.81 -18.67
N PHE A 166 -3.63 0.42 -18.89
CA PHE A 166 -4.85 0.92 -18.26
C PHE A 166 -6.05 0.02 -18.62
N ILE A 167 -6.24 -0.21 -19.92
CA ILE A 167 -7.38 -1.00 -20.43
C ILE A 167 -7.29 -2.46 -19.96
N ALA A 168 -6.10 -3.07 -20.00
CA ALA A 168 -5.86 -4.40 -19.45
C ALA A 168 -6.20 -4.45 -17.94
N GLY A 169 -5.82 -3.43 -17.17
CA GLY A 169 -6.19 -3.31 -15.75
C GLY A 169 -7.71 -3.32 -15.53
N CYS A 170 -8.46 -2.57 -16.35
CA CYS A 170 -9.93 -2.54 -16.28
C CYS A 170 -10.55 -3.92 -16.47
N PHE A 171 -10.07 -4.70 -17.44
CA PHE A 171 -10.61 -6.04 -17.70
C PHE A 171 -10.05 -7.12 -16.77
N GLY A 172 -8.83 -6.96 -16.25
CA GLY A 172 -8.19 -7.89 -15.32
C GLY A 172 -8.80 -7.87 -13.91
N ALA A 173 -9.38 -6.73 -13.50
CA ALA A 173 -9.95 -6.56 -12.17
C ALA A 173 -11.42 -6.98 -12.05
N ALA A 174 -12.19 -6.87 -13.13
CA ALA A 174 -13.60 -7.26 -13.12
C ALA A 174 -13.83 -8.71 -12.66
N PRO A 175 -13.03 -9.70 -13.12
CA PRO A 175 -13.05 -11.06 -12.56
C PRO A 175 -12.93 -11.14 -11.04
N VAL A 176 -12.23 -10.20 -10.38
CA VAL A 176 -12.03 -10.19 -8.93
C VAL A 176 -13.27 -9.78 -8.13
N ALA A 177 -14.13 -8.93 -8.68
CA ALA A 177 -15.40 -8.64 -8.01
C ALA A 177 -16.42 -9.76 -8.27
N ILE A 178 -16.42 -10.32 -9.49
CA ILE A 178 -17.35 -11.36 -9.92
C ILE A 178 -17.04 -12.70 -9.23
N GLY A 179 -15.75 -13.02 -9.05
CA GLY A 179 -15.31 -14.26 -8.41
C GLY A 179 -15.81 -14.39 -6.97
N GLY A 180 -15.70 -13.33 -6.17
CA GLY A 180 -16.28 -13.30 -4.82
C GLY A 180 -17.81 -13.44 -4.82
N ALA A 181 -18.49 -12.93 -5.84
CA ALA A 181 -19.93 -13.11 -6.00
C ALA A 181 -20.32 -14.54 -6.46
N MET A 182 -19.48 -15.22 -7.24
CA MET A 182 -19.69 -16.63 -7.58
C MET A 182 -19.63 -17.53 -6.33
N VAL A 183 -18.84 -17.16 -5.31
CA VAL A 183 -18.84 -17.87 -4.02
C VAL A 183 -20.22 -17.78 -3.33
N TYR A 184 -20.88 -16.61 -3.38
CA TYR A 184 -22.23 -16.44 -2.85
C TYR A 184 -23.26 -17.34 -3.56
N ASP A 185 -23.15 -17.46 -4.88
CA ASP A 185 -24.06 -18.26 -5.69
C ASP A 185 -23.89 -19.76 -5.41
N LEU A 186 -22.65 -20.25 -5.35
CA LEU A 186 -22.33 -21.69 -5.26
C LEU A 186 -22.45 -22.26 -3.85
N PHE A 187 -22.15 -21.46 -2.83
CA PHE A 187 -22.05 -21.92 -1.45
C PHE A 187 -23.09 -21.27 -0.55
N GLU A 188 -23.66 -22.08 0.33
CA GLU A 188 -24.44 -21.57 1.45
C GLU A 188 -23.53 -20.92 2.50
N VAL A 189 -24.11 -20.01 3.30
CA VAL A 189 -23.41 -19.31 4.38
C VAL A 189 -22.58 -20.26 5.26
N LYS A 190 -23.00 -21.51 5.47
CA LYS A 190 -22.28 -22.48 6.32
C LYS A 190 -20.95 -22.98 5.76
N GLU A 191 -20.68 -22.82 4.46
CA GLU A 191 -19.49 -23.36 3.77
C GLU A 191 -18.71 -22.26 3.00
N ARG A 192 -19.12 -20.98 3.13
CA ARG A 192 -18.52 -19.86 2.38
C ARG A 192 -17.13 -19.49 2.84
N GLY A 193 -16.81 -19.63 4.13
CA GLY A 193 -15.52 -19.21 4.67
C GLY A 193 -14.36 -19.97 4.06
N LEU A 194 -14.50 -21.30 3.91
CA LEU A 194 -13.50 -22.12 3.22
C LEU A 194 -13.38 -21.75 1.73
N ALA A 195 -14.51 -21.56 1.05
CA ALA A 195 -14.52 -21.20 -0.36
C ALA A 195 -13.83 -19.85 -0.61
N MET A 196 -14.10 -18.84 0.23
CA MET A 196 -13.42 -17.53 0.19
C MET A 196 -11.91 -17.65 0.45
N ALA A 197 -11.49 -18.51 1.38
CA ALA A 197 -10.07 -18.71 1.66
C ALA A 197 -9.33 -19.35 0.47
N ILE A 198 -9.93 -20.35 -0.19
CA ILE A 198 -9.37 -20.96 -1.40
C ILE A 198 -9.34 -19.94 -2.55
N TYR A 199 -10.42 -19.22 -2.73
CA TYR A 199 -10.53 -18.15 -3.72
C TYR A 199 -9.42 -17.10 -3.59
N HIS A 200 -9.18 -16.61 -2.37
CA HIS A 200 -8.14 -15.62 -2.08
C HIS A 200 -6.70 -16.16 -2.12
N SER A 201 -6.50 -17.48 -2.24
CA SER A 201 -5.15 -18.06 -2.33
C SER A 201 -4.40 -17.58 -3.57
N GLY A 202 -5.09 -17.39 -4.70
CA GLY A 202 -4.52 -16.87 -5.95
C GLY A 202 -3.80 -15.54 -5.77
N PRO A 203 -4.48 -14.47 -5.32
CA PRO A 203 -3.82 -13.18 -5.00
C PRO A 203 -2.68 -13.29 -3.98
N ILE A 204 -2.79 -14.18 -2.98
CA ILE A 204 -1.72 -14.43 -1.99
C ILE A 204 -0.48 -14.98 -2.69
N PHE A 205 -0.63 -15.99 -3.55
CA PHE A 205 0.45 -16.53 -4.36
C PHE A 205 0.98 -15.52 -5.38
N GLY A 206 0.16 -14.60 -5.85
CA GLY A 206 0.59 -13.50 -6.72
C GLY A 206 1.63 -12.59 -6.04
N ASN A 207 1.41 -12.26 -4.75
CA ASN A 207 2.38 -11.51 -3.95
C ASN A 207 3.66 -12.32 -3.68
N LEU A 208 3.55 -13.63 -3.50
CA LEU A 208 4.70 -14.52 -3.29
C LEU A 208 5.62 -14.57 -4.51
N LEU A 209 5.01 -14.80 -5.67
CA LEU A 209 5.70 -15.18 -6.89
C LEU A 209 6.14 -13.96 -7.70
N GLY A 210 5.48 -12.81 -7.53
CA GLY A 210 5.65 -11.62 -8.37
C GLY A 210 7.11 -11.15 -8.51
N PRO A 211 7.74 -10.56 -7.47
CA PRO A 211 9.08 -10.02 -7.61
C PRO A 211 10.16 -11.05 -8.00
N PRO A 212 10.22 -12.25 -7.39
CA PRO A 212 11.22 -13.26 -7.78
C PRO A 212 11.07 -13.74 -9.22
N LEU A 213 9.84 -14.05 -9.67
CA LEU A 213 9.63 -14.49 -11.05
C LEU A 213 9.86 -13.35 -12.05
N GLY A 214 9.45 -12.12 -11.72
CA GLY A 214 9.68 -10.95 -12.57
C GLY A 214 11.16 -10.72 -12.82
N GLY A 215 11.96 -10.71 -11.75
CA GLY A 215 13.42 -10.56 -11.86
C GLY A 215 14.06 -11.67 -12.70
N PHE A 216 13.67 -12.93 -12.48
CA PHE A 216 14.19 -14.06 -13.25
C PHE A 216 13.85 -13.98 -14.75
N ILE A 217 12.59 -13.65 -15.09
CA ILE A 217 12.16 -13.52 -16.49
C ILE A 217 12.97 -12.42 -17.19
N ILE A 218 13.08 -11.25 -16.57
CA ILE A 218 13.75 -10.07 -17.17
C ILE A 218 15.27 -10.25 -17.26
N GLN A 219 15.87 -11.06 -16.39
CA GLN A 219 17.29 -11.38 -16.47
C GLN A 219 17.63 -12.25 -17.70
N HIS A 220 16.73 -13.16 -18.09
CA HIS A 220 16.99 -14.12 -19.17
C HIS A 220 16.27 -13.80 -20.48
N GLN A 221 15.29 -12.91 -20.46
CA GLN A 221 14.44 -12.58 -21.60
C GLN A 221 14.08 -11.09 -21.61
N SER A 222 13.59 -10.60 -22.75
CA SER A 222 13.04 -9.24 -22.84
C SER A 222 11.90 -9.03 -21.83
N TRP A 223 11.77 -7.82 -21.27
CA TRP A 223 10.64 -7.44 -20.40
C TRP A 223 9.27 -7.72 -21.01
N ARG A 224 9.17 -7.77 -22.35
CA ARG A 224 7.96 -8.15 -23.08
C ARG A 224 7.47 -9.56 -22.74
N TRP A 225 8.36 -10.48 -22.37
CA TRP A 225 8.02 -11.86 -22.02
C TRP A 225 7.17 -12.00 -20.77
N VAL A 226 7.20 -11.00 -19.88
CA VAL A 226 6.27 -10.94 -18.74
C VAL A 226 4.82 -11.00 -19.25
N PHE A 227 4.50 -10.22 -20.29
CA PHE A 227 3.17 -10.19 -20.88
C PHE A 227 2.83 -11.46 -21.66
N TRP A 228 3.81 -12.06 -22.34
CA TRP A 228 3.60 -13.33 -23.04
C TRP A 228 3.29 -14.47 -22.08
N ILE A 229 3.99 -14.56 -20.94
CA ILE A 229 3.74 -15.58 -19.91
C ILE A 229 2.32 -15.41 -19.34
N ILE A 230 1.93 -14.19 -18.98
CA ILE A 230 0.57 -13.90 -18.49
C ILE A 230 -0.47 -14.28 -19.55
N THR A 231 -0.22 -13.96 -20.81
CA THR A 231 -1.10 -14.30 -21.94
C THR A 231 -1.29 -15.81 -22.07
N ILE A 232 -0.22 -16.60 -21.99
CA ILE A 232 -0.29 -18.07 -22.10
C ILE A 232 -1.15 -18.66 -20.98
N PHE A 233 -0.90 -18.27 -19.73
CA PHE A 233 -1.65 -18.79 -18.59
C PHE A 233 -3.10 -18.29 -18.55
N ALA A 234 -3.34 -17.02 -18.86
CA ALA A 234 -4.68 -16.48 -18.98
C ALA A 234 -5.45 -17.14 -20.15
N GLY A 235 -4.78 -17.44 -21.27
CA GLY A 235 -5.34 -18.19 -22.39
C GLY A 235 -5.72 -19.62 -22.01
N PHE A 236 -4.85 -20.33 -21.30
CA PHE A 236 -5.16 -21.65 -20.73
C PHE A 236 -6.35 -21.59 -19.77
N ALA A 237 -6.42 -20.56 -18.93
CA ALA A 237 -7.52 -20.37 -18.00
C ALA A 237 -8.83 -20.03 -18.73
N LEU A 238 -8.79 -19.22 -19.80
CA LEU A 238 -9.95 -18.92 -20.65
C LEU A 238 -10.46 -20.19 -21.33
N LEU A 239 -9.57 -21.02 -21.87
CA LEU A 239 -9.96 -22.31 -22.47
C LEU A 239 -10.59 -23.23 -21.43
N SER A 240 -9.96 -23.38 -20.25
CA SER A 240 -10.48 -24.16 -19.13
C SER A 240 -11.84 -23.65 -18.65
N SER A 241 -12.09 -22.35 -18.75
CA SER A 241 -13.35 -21.72 -18.37
C SER A 241 -14.54 -22.17 -19.22
N PHE A 242 -14.34 -22.59 -20.47
CA PHE A 242 -15.42 -23.12 -21.30
C PHE A 242 -15.94 -24.47 -20.81
N PHE A 243 -15.06 -25.30 -20.23
CA PHE A 243 -15.40 -26.62 -19.72
C PHE A 243 -15.90 -26.59 -18.28
N ILE A 244 -15.31 -25.72 -17.44
CA ILE A 244 -15.56 -25.71 -15.98
C ILE A 244 -16.63 -24.68 -15.59
N LEU A 245 -16.55 -23.44 -16.09
CA LEU A 245 -17.48 -22.38 -15.67
C LEU A 245 -18.86 -22.61 -16.30
N ARG A 246 -19.88 -22.59 -15.44
CA ARG A 246 -21.30 -22.59 -15.79
C ARG A 246 -21.95 -21.39 -15.13
N GLU A 247 -23.03 -20.88 -15.72
CA GLU A 247 -23.72 -19.70 -15.18
C GLU A 247 -24.16 -19.97 -13.74
N THR A 248 -23.76 -19.10 -12.81
CA THR A 248 -24.04 -19.24 -11.38
C THR A 248 -25.11 -18.26 -10.92
N HIS A 249 -25.40 -17.21 -11.70
CA HIS A 249 -26.36 -16.19 -11.32
C HIS A 249 -27.80 -16.71 -11.39
N ALA A 250 -28.39 -16.99 -10.21
CA ALA A 250 -29.73 -17.57 -10.10
C ALA A 250 -30.81 -16.80 -10.88
N PRO A 251 -30.92 -15.45 -10.80
CA PRO A 251 -31.89 -14.70 -11.60
C PRO A 251 -31.73 -14.91 -13.11
N THR A 252 -30.51 -14.97 -13.63
CA THR A 252 -30.27 -15.18 -15.07
C THR A 252 -30.67 -16.59 -15.51
N ILE A 253 -30.39 -17.61 -14.68
CA ILE A 253 -30.78 -19.00 -14.96
C ILE A 253 -32.31 -19.11 -15.02
N LEU A 254 -33.00 -18.57 -14.01
CA LEU A 254 -34.47 -18.58 -13.93
C LEU A 254 -35.11 -17.80 -15.09
N CYS A 255 -34.54 -16.65 -15.48
CA CYS A 255 -35.03 -15.87 -16.62
C CYS A 255 -34.89 -16.64 -17.93
N ARG A 256 -33.76 -17.32 -18.16
CA ARG A 256 -33.55 -18.13 -19.36
C ARG A 256 -34.56 -19.27 -19.46
N ARG A 257 -34.84 -19.97 -18.36
CA ARG A 257 -35.83 -21.06 -18.33
C ARG A 257 -37.25 -20.56 -18.59
N LYS A 258 -37.63 -19.41 -18.04
CA LYS A 258 -38.93 -18.77 -18.34
C LYS A 258 -39.05 -18.37 -19.81
N ALA A 259 -37.96 -17.99 -20.47
CA ALA A 259 -37.97 -17.74 -21.91
C ALA A 259 -38.09 -19.05 -22.73
N ASP A 260 -37.49 -20.14 -22.27
CA ASP A 260 -37.50 -21.44 -22.98
C ASP A 260 -38.82 -22.22 -22.81
N GLY A 261 -39.61 -21.96 -21.75
CA GLY A 261 -40.87 -22.70 -21.50
C GLY A 261 -42.04 -21.90 -20.89
N GLY A 262 -41.88 -20.61 -20.62
CA GLY A 262 -42.92 -19.73 -20.07
C GLY A 262 -43.65 -18.92 -21.14
N PRO A 263 -44.70 -18.16 -20.76
CA PRO A 263 -45.39 -17.26 -21.68
C PRO A 263 -44.38 -16.31 -22.35
N ARG A 264 -44.49 -16.19 -23.68
CA ARG A 264 -43.58 -15.43 -24.57
C ARG A 264 -43.40 -13.94 -24.19
N ASP A 265 -44.22 -13.41 -23.29
CA ASP A 265 -44.16 -12.02 -22.81
C ASP A 265 -43.04 -11.76 -21.80
N PHE A 266 -42.24 -12.76 -21.43
CA PHE A 266 -41.08 -12.54 -20.57
C PHE A 266 -39.91 -11.95 -21.37
N THR A 267 -39.92 -10.64 -21.58
CA THR A 267 -38.78 -9.91 -22.14
C THR A 267 -37.60 -10.00 -21.18
N PRO A 268 -36.43 -10.47 -21.61
CA PRO A 268 -35.29 -10.55 -20.71
C PRO A 268 -34.86 -9.14 -20.28
N ASN A 269 -34.77 -8.94 -18.96
CA ASN A 269 -34.54 -7.63 -18.29
C ASN A 269 -33.30 -6.86 -18.80
N HIS A 270 -32.38 -7.50 -19.50
CA HIS A 270 -31.17 -6.86 -20.01
C HIS A 270 -31.40 -5.90 -21.19
N THR A 271 -32.61 -5.88 -21.77
CA THR A 271 -32.93 -5.00 -22.91
C THR A 271 -33.20 -3.56 -22.48
N ASN A 272 -33.50 -3.32 -21.20
CA ASN A 272 -33.81 -1.99 -20.70
C ASN A 272 -32.52 -1.21 -20.36
N PRO A 273 -32.18 -0.13 -21.12
CA PRO A 273 -30.99 0.67 -20.85
C PRO A 273 -31.00 1.31 -19.45
N ASP A 274 -32.17 1.58 -18.87
CA ASP A 274 -32.28 2.14 -17.53
C ASP A 274 -31.83 1.16 -16.45
N LEU A 275 -32.09 -0.14 -16.64
CA LEU A 275 -31.61 -1.18 -15.72
C LEU A 275 -30.08 -1.30 -15.76
N VAL A 276 -29.50 -1.23 -16.95
CA VAL A 276 -28.04 -1.23 -17.15
C VAL A 276 -27.42 0.01 -16.49
N PHE A 277 -27.98 1.19 -16.74
CA PHE A 277 -27.47 2.43 -16.17
C PHE A 277 -27.62 2.50 -14.65
N ARG A 278 -28.75 1.99 -14.11
CA ARG A 278 -28.97 1.84 -12.67
C ARG A 278 -27.96 0.87 -12.05
N ALA A 279 -27.64 -0.23 -12.73
CA ALA A 279 -26.64 -1.19 -12.27
C ALA A 279 -25.24 -0.57 -12.24
N ILE A 280 -24.80 0.13 -13.29
CA ILE A 280 -23.48 0.78 -13.34
C ILE A 280 -23.32 1.85 -12.24
N LYS A 281 -24.40 2.55 -11.88
CA LYS A 281 -24.39 3.53 -10.78
C LYS A 281 -24.41 2.89 -9.39
N ARG A 282 -24.79 1.61 -9.26
CA ARG A 282 -25.00 0.93 -7.98
C ARG A 282 -23.72 0.88 -7.12
N PRO A 283 -22.53 0.46 -7.62
CA PRO A 283 -21.33 0.41 -6.80
C PRO A 283 -20.97 1.77 -6.18
N LEU A 284 -21.05 2.86 -6.97
CA LEU A 284 -20.77 4.20 -6.48
C LEU A 284 -21.82 4.68 -5.48
N LYS A 285 -23.11 4.37 -5.71
CA LYS A 285 -24.18 4.69 -4.75
C LYS A 285 -24.00 3.92 -3.44
N LEU A 286 -23.67 2.64 -3.53
CA LEU A 286 -23.37 1.80 -2.38
C LEU A 286 -22.17 2.35 -1.61
N LEU A 287 -21.11 2.75 -2.32
CA LEU A 287 -19.94 3.36 -1.70
C LEU A 287 -20.30 4.68 -1.01
N LEU A 288 -21.01 5.61 -1.64
CA LEU A 288 -21.24 6.94 -1.06
C LEU A 288 -22.33 6.98 0.02
N PHE A 289 -23.35 6.11 -0.08
CA PHE A 289 -24.54 6.20 0.77
C PHE A 289 -24.68 5.04 1.77
N SER A 290 -23.92 3.94 1.64
CA SER A 290 -23.91 2.88 2.64
C SER A 290 -22.76 3.08 3.64
N PRO A 291 -23.03 3.49 4.89
CA PRO A 291 -21.99 3.72 5.88
C PRO A 291 -21.18 2.45 6.20
N VAL A 292 -21.83 1.28 6.12
CA VAL A 292 -21.17 -0.02 6.32
C VAL A 292 -20.13 -0.29 5.23
N ILE A 293 -20.46 -0.04 3.96
CA ILE A 293 -19.51 -0.20 2.86
C ILE A 293 -18.38 0.82 2.98
N LEU A 294 -18.66 2.09 3.32
CA LEU A 294 -17.62 3.09 3.56
C LEU A 294 -16.63 2.64 4.62
N ALA A 295 -17.12 2.17 5.77
CA ALA A 295 -16.28 1.69 6.87
C ALA A 295 -15.43 0.49 6.44
N CYS A 296 -16.03 -0.52 5.80
CA CYS A 296 -15.31 -1.69 5.30
C CYS A 296 -14.27 -1.29 4.24
N SER A 297 -14.64 -0.39 3.33
CA SER A 297 -13.79 0.13 2.26
C SER A 297 -12.58 0.86 2.83
N LEU A 298 -12.77 1.70 3.85
CA LEU A 298 -11.69 2.43 4.51
C LEU A 298 -10.71 1.47 5.19
N ILE A 299 -11.21 0.47 5.94
CA ILE A 299 -10.37 -0.54 6.60
C ILE A 299 -9.56 -1.33 5.57
N ILE A 300 -10.21 -1.84 4.51
CA ILE A 300 -9.53 -2.58 3.43
C ILE A 300 -8.47 -1.70 2.74
N SER A 301 -8.76 -0.41 2.56
CA SER A 301 -7.85 0.54 1.91
C SER A 301 -6.61 0.83 2.76
N ILE A 302 -6.78 1.04 4.07
CA ILE A 302 -5.68 1.22 5.02
C ILE A 302 -4.82 -0.05 5.04
N VAL A 303 -5.44 -1.22 5.16
CA VAL A 303 -4.74 -2.51 5.16
C VAL A 303 -3.94 -2.71 3.87
N ALA A 304 -4.52 -2.43 2.71
CA ALA A 304 -3.85 -2.55 1.41
C ALA A 304 -2.73 -1.51 1.23
N GLY A 305 -2.93 -0.27 1.69
CA GLY A 305 -1.93 0.79 1.65
C GLY A 305 -0.72 0.46 2.51
N THR A 306 -0.96 0.07 3.76
CA THR A 306 0.10 -0.37 4.68
C THR A 306 0.84 -1.59 4.13
N MET A 307 0.14 -2.56 3.54
CA MET A 307 0.77 -3.73 2.92
C MET A 307 1.71 -3.33 1.77
N ASN A 308 1.28 -2.46 0.86
CA ASN A 308 2.14 -1.99 -0.25
C ASN A 308 3.33 -1.17 0.26
N LEU A 309 3.13 -0.35 1.31
CA LEU A 309 4.20 0.41 1.96
C LEU A 309 5.26 -0.52 2.58
N ILE A 310 4.82 -1.60 3.24
CA ILE A 310 5.72 -2.63 3.76
C ILE A 310 6.48 -3.31 2.62
N PHE A 311 5.81 -3.76 1.54
CA PHE A 311 6.49 -4.37 0.39
C PHE A 311 7.53 -3.45 -0.24
N ALA A 312 7.19 -2.17 -0.45
CA ALA A 312 8.12 -1.17 -0.97
C ALA A 312 9.30 -0.88 -0.02
N SER A 313 9.16 -1.17 1.27
CA SER A 313 10.23 -1.01 2.26
C SER A 313 11.18 -2.21 2.35
N LEU A 314 10.73 -3.42 2.00
CA LEU A 314 11.54 -4.65 2.13
C LEU A 314 12.83 -4.58 1.32
N GLY A 315 12.75 -4.12 0.07
CA GLY A 315 13.93 -3.97 -0.78
C GLY A 315 14.96 -3.04 -0.16
N ARG A 316 14.52 -1.85 0.26
CA ARG A 316 15.38 -0.83 0.90
C ARG A 316 15.99 -1.33 2.20
N ILE A 317 15.18 -1.82 3.14
CA ILE A 317 15.68 -2.23 4.46
C ILE A 317 16.64 -3.41 4.36
N PHE A 318 16.32 -4.45 3.61
CA PHE A 318 17.19 -5.63 3.58
C PHE A 318 18.43 -5.44 2.70
N GLN A 319 18.37 -4.63 1.65
CA GLN A 319 19.56 -4.32 0.84
C GLN A 319 20.45 -3.28 1.52
N ASP A 320 19.88 -2.17 1.98
CA ASP A 320 20.63 -1.03 2.51
C ASP A 320 21.09 -1.26 3.97
N GLU A 321 20.23 -1.80 4.85
CA GLU A 321 20.57 -2.00 6.29
C GLU A 321 21.24 -3.36 6.57
N TYR A 322 20.75 -4.43 5.93
CA TYR A 322 21.21 -5.79 6.17
C TYR A 322 22.26 -6.26 5.15
N GLY A 323 22.55 -5.46 4.12
CA GLY A 323 23.54 -5.79 3.08
C GLY A 323 23.16 -7.01 2.23
N PHE A 324 21.87 -7.38 2.15
CA PHE A 324 21.44 -8.51 1.36
C PHE A 324 21.46 -8.18 -0.13
N SER A 325 21.80 -9.16 -0.96
CA SER A 325 21.67 -9.02 -2.41
C SER A 325 20.21 -8.82 -2.81
N THR A 326 19.97 -8.31 -4.02
CA THR A 326 18.62 -8.10 -4.55
C THR A 326 17.77 -9.37 -4.50
N SER A 327 18.33 -10.53 -4.85
CA SER A 327 17.62 -11.82 -4.78
C SER A 327 17.35 -12.27 -3.34
N ALA A 328 18.30 -12.10 -2.43
CA ALA A 328 18.12 -12.42 -1.01
C ALA A 328 17.09 -11.50 -0.34
N SER A 329 17.02 -10.21 -0.70
CA SER A 329 15.96 -9.30 -0.24
C SER A 329 14.57 -9.73 -0.73
N GLY A 330 14.49 -10.26 -1.96
CA GLY A 330 13.27 -10.85 -2.52
C GLY A 330 12.77 -12.06 -1.74
N LEU A 331 13.67 -12.86 -1.15
CA LEU A 331 13.30 -13.98 -0.28
C LEU A 331 12.58 -13.53 1.00
N MET A 332 12.77 -12.28 1.45
CA MET A 332 12.14 -11.77 2.67
C MET A 332 10.62 -11.61 2.53
N TYR A 333 10.10 -11.55 1.29
CA TYR A 333 8.65 -11.64 1.01
C TYR A 333 8.03 -12.97 1.45
N LEU A 334 8.83 -14.01 1.70
CA LEU A 334 8.34 -15.26 2.30
C LEU A 334 7.78 -15.06 3.71
N GLY A 335 8.33 -14.11 4.48
CA GLY A 335 7.85 -13.84 5.85
C GLY A 335 6.37 -13.46 5.86
N VAL A 336 6.01 -12.41 5.12
CA VAL A 336 4.63 -11.97 4.98
C VAL A 336 3.74 -12.97 4.26
N THR A 337 4.24 -13.66 3.22
CA THR A 337 3.45 -14.63 2.47
C THR A 337 3.11 -15.86 3.30
N THR A 338 4.06 -16.42 4.04
CA THR A 338 3.78 -17.57 4.91
C THR A 338 2.75 -17.22 5.99
N GLY A 339 2.77 -15.97 6.47
CA GLY A 339 1.72 -15.42 7.34
C GLY A 339 0.35 -15.38 6.66
N PHE A 340 0.29 -14.93 5.40
CA PHE A 340 -0.95 -14.95 4.60
C PHE A 340 -1.50 -16.37 4.45
N LEU A 341 -0.66 -17.32 4.04
CA LEU A 341 -1.07 -18.72 3.80
C LEU A 341 -1.57 -19.38 5.10
N PHE A 342 -0.87 -19.15 6.20
CA PHE A 342 -1.27 -19.68 7.50
C PHE A 342 -2.61 -19.11 7.94
N ALA A 343 -2.80 -17.78 7.86
CA ALA A 343 -4.08 -17.16 8.21
C ALA A 343 -5.22 -17.58 7.28
N ALA A 344 -4.99 -17.71 5.98
CA ALA A 344 -5.99 -18.21 5.04
C ALA A 344 -6.41 -19.65 5.39
N PHE A 345 -5.45 -20.52 5.72
CA PHE A 345 -5.72 -21.88 6.16
C PHE A 345 -6.53 -21.93 7.45
N VAL A 346 -6.12 -21.18 8.48
CA VAL A 346 -6.82 -21.09 9.76
C VAL A 346 -8.22 -20.52 9.58
N PHE A 347 -8.37 -19.42 8.84
CA PHE A 347 -9.66 -18.79 8.56
C PHE A 347 -10.59 -19.76 7.83
N GLY A 348 -10.11 -20.42 6.76
CA GLY A 348 -10.89 -21.38 5.99
C GLY A 348 -11.41 -22.56 6.82
N ARG A 349 -10.69 -22.96 7.88
CA ARG A 349 -11.10 -24.06 8.77
C ARG A 349 -11.98 -23.62 9.94
N THR A 350 -11.85 -22.38 10.39
CA THR A 350 -12.47 -21.90 11.63
C THR A 350 -13.66 -20.97 11.40
N SER A 351 -13.64 -20.14 10.35
CA SER A 351 -14.65 -19.10 10.11
C SER A 351 -16.07 -19.67 10.03
N ASP A 352 -16.26 -20.75 9.28
CA ASP A 352 -17.57 -21.42 9.17
C ASP A 352 -18.03 -22.05 10.48
N ARG A 353 -17.10 -22.60 11.27
CA ARG A 353 -17.41 -23.18 12.58
C ARG A 353 -17.83 -22.11 13.58
N ILE A 354 -17.13 -20.97 13.60
CA ILE A 354 -17.43 -19.82 14.47
C ILE A 354 -18.79 -19.23 14.09
N SER A 355 -19.05 -19.02 12.80
CA SER A 355 -20.34 -18.52 12.32
C SER A 355 -21.48 -19.47 12.70
N GLN A 356 -21.30 -20.78 12.53
CA GLN A 356 -22.29 -21.79 12.94
C GLN A 356 -22.51 -21.85 14.46
N PHE A 357 -21.46 -21.71 15.25
CA PHE A 357 -21.55 -21.64 16.71
C PHE A 357 -22.36 -20.41 17.16
N LEU A 358 -22.09 -19.24 16.58
CA LEU A 358 -22.83 -18.01 16.89
C LEU A 358 -24.29 -18.06 16.42
N MET A 359 -24.57 -18.65 15.26
CA MET A 359 -25.95 -18.90 14.82
C MET A 359 -26.70 -19.79 15.81
N LYS A 360 -26.10 -20.89 16.28
CA LYS A 360 -26.72 -21.78 17.26
C LYS A 360 -26.98 -21.08 18.60
N ARG A 361 -26.11 -20.16 19.00
CA ARG A 361 -26.24 -19.40 20.26
C ARG A 361 -27.34 -18.32 20.20
N ASN A 362 -27.65 -17.80 19.02
CA ASN A 362 -28.62 -16.73 18.82
C ASN A 362 -29.90 -17.23 18.12
N ASP A 363 -30.47 -18.34 18.62
CA ASP A 363 -31.74 -18.92 18.14
C ASP A 363 -31.78 -19.30 16.65
N GLY A 364 -30.63 -19.56 16.04
CA GLY A 364 -30.54 -19.86 14.61
C GLY A 364 -30.70 -18.64 13.70
N LYS A 365 -30.79 -17.42 14.25
CA LYS A 365 -30.84 -16.19 13.46
C LYS A 365 -29.58 -16.07 12.62
N ARG A 366 -29.76 -15.86 11.32
CA ARG A 366 -28.65 -15.70 10.37
C ARG A 366 -28.26 -14.24 10.30
N GLN A 367 -27.01 -13.95 10.63
CA GLN A 367 -26.44 -12.60 10.62
C GLN A 367 -25.07 -12.64 9.97
N ALA A 368 -24.81 -11.72 9.04
CA ALA A 368 -23.52 -11.62 8.36
C ALA A 368 -22.42 -11.20 9.34
N GLU A 369 -22.79 -10.46 10.39
CA GLU A 369 -21.93 -9.94 11.46
C GLU A 369 -21.14 -11.05 12.16
N TYR A 370 -21.59 -12.30 12.13
CA TYR A 370 -20.87 -13.44 12.71
C TYR A 370 -19.54 -13.76 12.02
N ARG A 371 -19.23 -13.12 10.90
CA ARG A 371 -17.92 -13.17 10.21
C ARG A 371 -16.91 -12.16 10.76
N LEU A 372 -17.38 -11.08 11.39
CA LEU A 372 -16.54 -9.97 11.87
C LEU A 372 -15.70 -10.27 13.13
N PRO A 373 -16.06 -11.18 14.06
CA PRO A 373 -15.23 -11.46 15.24
C PRO A 373 -13.80 -11.90 14.93
N ALA A 374 -13.54 -12.57 13.80
CA ALA A 374 -12.18 -12.92 13.41
C ALA A 374 -11.32 -11.67 13.11
N MET A 375 -11.92 -10.56 12.70
CA MET A 375 -11.24 -9.26 12.54
C MET A 375 -10.68 -8.74 13.87
N MET A 376 -11.34 -9.04 15.01
CA MET A 376 -10.86 -8.65 16.34
C MET A 376 -9.54 -9.33 16.71
N VAL A 377 -9.24 -10.51 16.13
CA VAL A 377 -7.94 -11.17 16.24
C VAL A 377 -6.96 -10.62 15.22
N GLY A 378 -7.44 -10.33 14.00
CA GLY A 378 -6.60 -9.79 12.93
C GLY A 378 -5.99 -8.42 13.26
N LEU A 379 -6.75 -7.52 13.90
CA LEU A 379 -6.29 -6.15 14.16
C LEU A 379 -5.08 -6.06 15.11
N PRO A 380 -5.08 -6.71 16.30
CA PRO A 380 -3.88 -6.77 17.15
C PRO A 380 -2.67 -7.40 16.44
N LEU A 381 -2.88 -8.42 15.60
CA LEU A 381 -1.79 -9.06 14.85
C LEU A 381 -1.13 -8.10 13.86
N VAL A 382 -1.91 -7.26 13.18
CA VAL A 382 -1.37 -6.19 12.31
C VAL A 382 -0.53 -5.22 13.13
N VAL A 383 -1.05 -4.74 14.25
CA VAL A 383 -0.34 -3.78 15.11
C VAL A 383 0.96 -4.37 15.66
N ILE A 384 0.90 -5.56 16.25
CA ILE A 384 2.07 -6.28 16.77
C ILE A 384 3.09 -6.52 15.65
N GLY A 385 2.65 -6.97 14.48
CA GLY A 385 3.53 -7.23 13.34
C GLY A 385 4.25 -5.99 12.83
N LEU A 386 3.54 -4.85 12.73
CA LEU A 386 4.13 -3.57 12.30
C LEU A 386 5.17 -3.06 13.29
N PHE A 387 4.84 -3.06 14.59
CA PHE A 387 5.76 -2.61 15.63
C PHE A 387 6.98 -3.54 15.76
N TRP A 388 6.78 -4.86 15.70
CA TRP A 388 7.88 -5.81 15.70
C TRP A 388 8.80 -5.56 14.50
N TYR A 389 8.24 -5.46 13.29
CA TYR A 389 9.01 -5.18 12.07
C TYR A 389 9.80 -3.86 12.18
N GLY A 390 9.15 -2.76 12.55
CA GLY A 390 9.77 -1.44 12.66
C GLY A 390 10.89 -1.39 13.70
N TRP A 391 10.66 -1.89 14.92
CA TRP A 391 11.69 -1.86 15.96
C TRP A 391 12.83 -2.84 15.70
N SER A 392 12.55 -4.02 15.16
CA SER A 392 13.62 -4.97 14.82
C SER A 392 14.51 -4.46 13.70
N ALA A 393 13.96 -3.77 12.70
CA ALA A 393 14.73 -3.08 11.68
C ALA A 393 15.54 -1.90 12.26
N ARG A 394 14.93 -1.05 13.10
CA ARG A 394 15.62 0.08 13.75
C ARG A 394 16.85 -0.37 14.54
N TYR A 395 16.70 -1.41 15.36
CA TYR A 395 17.78 -1.91 16.21
C TYR A 395 18.71 -2.91 15.51
N HIS A 396 18.60 -3.06 14.18
CA HIS A 396 19.41 -4.00 13.40
C HIS A 396 19.44 -5.40 14.02
N ALA A 397 18.30 -5.84 14.57
CA ALA A 397 18.18 -7.16 15.16
C ALA A 397 18.45 -8.22 14.09
N PHE A 398 18.81 -9.44 14.49
CA PHE A 398 19.03 -10.55 13.57
C PHE A 398 17.92 -10.62 12.50
N TRP A 399 18.28 -10.76 11.22
CA TRP A 399 17.39 -10.59 10.04
C TRP A 399 16.07 -11.39 10.10
N LEU A 400 16.04 -12.50 10.86
CA LEU A 400 14.83 -13.28 11.07
C LEU A 400 13.79 -12.55 11.94
N ALA A 401 14.21 -11.66 12.84
CA ALA A 401 13.32 -10.89 13.71
C ALA A 401 12.34 -9.99 12.92
N PRO A 402 12.76 -9.13 11.96
CA PRO A 402 11.81 -8.41 11.12
C PRO A 402 10.96 -9.35 10.26
N MET A 403 11.51 -10.47 9.80
CA MET A 403 10.77 -11.48 9.05
C MET A 403 9.61 -12.11 9.86
N LEU A 404 9.82 -12.35 11.17
CA LEU A 404 8.77 -12.81 12.08
C LEU A 404 7.71 -11.72 12.31
N GLY A 405 8.12 -10.45 12.42
CA GLY A 405 7.17 -9.33 12.45
C GLY A 405 6.26 -9.29 11.22
N LEU A 406 6.85 -9.49 10.03
CA LEU A 406 6.12 -9.58 8.76
C LEU A 406 5.18 -10.78 8.69
N TYR A 407 5.55 -11.92 9.28
CA TYR A 407 4.68 -13.09 9.39
C TYR A 407 3.40 -12.77 10.18
N PHE A 408 3.51 -12.15 11.36
CA PHE A 408 2.33 -11.74 12.15
C PHE A 408 1.51 -10.65 11.46
N PHE A 409 2.18 -9.68 10.83
CA PHE A 409 1.52 -8.67 10.00
C PHE A 409 0.70 -9.33 8.88
N GLY A 410 1.30 -10.28 8.16
CA GLY A 410 0.62 -11.04 7.11
C GLY A 410 -0.61 -11.78 7.64
N MET A 411 -0.47 -12.47 8.76
CA MET A 411 -1.61 -13.15 9.39
C MET A 411 -2.77 -12.20 9.70
N GLY A 412 -2.45 -11.04 10.29
CA GLY A 412 -3.44 -10.02 10.63
C GLY A 412 -4.15 -9.47 9.38
N VAL A 413 -3.39 -9.06 8.37
CA VAL A 413 -3.89 -8.50 7.11
C VAL A 413 -4.84 -9.49 6.41
N THR A 414 -4.42 -10.75 6.25
CA THR A 414 -5.24 -11.76 5.57
C THR A 414 -6.51 -12.08 6.35
N THR A 415 -6.43 -12.16 7.69
CA THR A 415 -7.62 -12.40 8.53
C THR A 415 -8.65 -11.28 8.36
N ILE A 416 -8.22 -10.02 8.42
CA ILE A 416 -9.09 -8.85 8.22
C ILE A 416 -9.71 -8.89 6.81
N GLN A 417 -8.89 -9.12 5.79
CA GLN A 417 -9.34 -9.11 4.40
C GLN A 417 -10.35 -10.22 4.11
N LEU A 418 -10.09 -11.45 4.56
CA LEU A 418 -11.02 -12.57 4.40
C LEU A 418 -12.32 -12.35 5.18
N SER A 419 -12.25 -11.85 6.41
CA SER A 419 -13.44 -11.52 7.21
C SER A 419 -14.32 -10.48 6.53
N LEU A 420 -13.75 -9.36 6.11
CA LEU A 420 -14.51 -8.27 5.48
C LEU A 420 -15.07 -8.67 4.13
N GLN A 421 -14.29 -9.35 3.28
CA GLN A 421 -14.78 -9.81 1.98
C GLN A 421 -15.92 -10.83 2.16
N THR A 422 -15.78 -11.79 3.08
CA THR A 422 -16.85 -12.75 3.37
C THR A 422 -18.10 -12.07 3.93
N TYR A 423 -17.91 -11.07 4.82
CA TYR A 423 -19.00 -10.26 5.35
C TYR A 423 -19.75 -9.48 4.25
N LEU A 424 -19.05 -8.87 3.30
CA LEU A 424 -19.66 -8.13 2.19
C LEU A 424 -20.46 -9.06 1.26
N VAL A 425 -19.93 -10.25 1.00
CA VAL A 425 -20.61 -11.30 0.24
C VAL A 425 -21.87 -11.79 0.97
N ASP A 426 -21.80 -11.98 2.29
CA ASP A 426 -22.92 -12.44 3.12
C ASP A 426 -23.99 -11.35 3.35
N SER A 427 -23.62 -10.07 3.41
CA SER A 427 -24.52 -8.94 3.67
C SER A 427 -25.24 -8.44 2.41
N PHE A 428 -24.52 -8.29 1.29
CA PHE A 428 -25.11 -7.76 0.05
C PHE A 428 -25.65 -8.82 -0.89
N THR A 429 -25.34 -10.10 -0.65
CA THR A 429 -25.97 -11.26 -1.28
C THR A 429 -26.10 -11.16 -2.81
N GLU A 430 -27.31 -10.87 -3.32
CA GLU A 430 -27.60 -10.70 -4.76
C GLU A 430 -26.77 -9.58 -5.40
N PHE A 431 -26.42 -8.54 -4.63
CA PHE A 431 -25.62 -7.38 -5.07
C PHE A 431 -24.18 -7.42 -4.52
N SER A 432 -23.69 -8.61 -4.17
CA SER A 432 -22.33 -8.81 -3.67
C SER A 432 -21.25 -8.38 -4.67
N ALA A 433 -21.46 -8.57 -5.98
CA ALA A 433 -20.52 -8.14 -7.01
C ALA A 433 -20.34 -6.61 -7.01
N SER A 434 -21.44 -5.86 -6.92
CA SER A 434 -21.41 -4.40 -6.80
C SER A 434 -20.73 -3.92 -5.51
N ALA A 435 -20.97 -4.59 -4.38
CA ALA A 435 -20.33 -4.24 -3.10
C ALA A 435 -18.82 -4.51 -3.12
N LEU A 436 -18.39 -5.65 -3.65
CA LEU A 436 -16.97 -5.98 -3.83
C LEU A 436 -16.27 -5.06 -4.83
N ALA A 437 -16.96 -4.62 -5.87
CA ALA A 437 -16.44 -3.65 -6.83
C ALA A 437 -16.15 -2.29 -6.16
N ALA A 438 -17.08 -1.81 -5.33
CA ALA A 438 -16.91 -0.57 -4.57
C ALA A 438 -15.69 -0.63 -3.65
N THR A 439 -15.52 -1.73 -2.90
CA THR A 439 -14.38 -1.89 -2.00
C THR A 439 -13.06 -2.12 -2.74
N THR A 440 -13.10 -2.77 -3.91
CA THR A 440 -11.92 -2.96 -4.77
C THR A 440 -11.40 -1.63 -5.29
N MET A 441 -12.29 -0.73 -5.71
CA MET A 441 -11.91 0.62 -6.15
C MET A 441 -11.15 1.38 -5.06
N THR A 442 -11.73 1.49 -3.86
CA THR A 442 -11.08 2.20 -2.75
C THR A 442 -9.78 1.52 -2.33
N ARG A 443 -9.75 0.17 -2.33
CA ARG A 443 -8.54 -0.60 -2.03
C ARG A 443 -7.40 -0.27 -2.98
N CYS A 444 -7.67 -0.17 -4.28
CA CYS A 444 -6.65 0.16 -5.28
C CYS A 444 -6.18 1.61 -5.15
N ILE A 445 -7.08 2.54 -4.86
CA ILE A 445 -6.73 3.96 -4.60
C ILE A 445 -5.89 4.07 -3.32
N GLY A 446 -6.35 3.52 -2.20
CA GLY A 446 -5.60 3.52 -0.94
C GLY A 446 -4.27 2.77 -1.05
N GLY A 447 -4.26 1.62 -1.73
CA GLY A 447 -3.08 0.82 -2.02
C GLY A 447 -2.01 1.52 -2.86
N SER A 448 -2.40 2.49 -3.69
CA SER A 448 -1.47 3.25 -4.54
C SER A 448 -1.07 4.60 -3.92
N LEU A 449 -1.98 5.28 -3.23
CA LEU A 449 -1.72 6.60 -2.64
C LEU A 449 -1.02 6.54 -1.28
N LEU A 450 -1.38 5.60 -0.38
CA LEU A 450 -0.76 5.53 0.95
C LEU A 450 0.76 5.26 0.90
N PRO A 451 1.29 4.43 -0.01
CA PRO A 451 2.74 4.29 -0.15
C PRO A 451 3.47 5.57 -0.58
N LEU A 452 2.80 6.52 -1.25
CA LEU A 452 3.39 7.83 -1.57
C LEU A 452 3.65 8.65 -0.31
N LEU A 453 2.84 8.45 0.74
CA LEU A 453 3.10 9.01 2.06
C LEU A 453 4.25 8.28 2.77
N GLY A 454 4.67 7.11 2.28
CA GLY A 454 5.72 6.28 2.88
C GLY A 454 7.01 7.07 3.10
N PRO A 455 7.67 7.62 2.06
CA PRO A 455 8.88 8.42 2.23
C PRO A 455 8.71 9.59 3.21
N VAL A 456 7.57 10.27 3.20
CA VAL A 456 7.29 11.40 4.13
C VAL A 456 7.10 10.91 5.57
N LEU A 457 6.30 9.87 5.77
CA LEU A 457 6.11 9.19 7.05
C LEU A 457 7.46 8.69 7.59
N TYR A 458 8.29 8.18 6.69
CA TYR A 458 9.62 7.69 6.98
C TYR A 458 10.64 8.80 7.30
N GLN A 459 10.47 9.99 6.73
CA GLN A 459 11.30 11.14 7.08
C GLN A 459 10.91 11.76 8.43
N ILE A 460 9.62 11.69 8.81
CA ILE A 460 9.10 12.34 10.02
C ILE A 460 9.29 11.47 11.27
N LEU A 461 9.12 10.15 11.16
CA LEU A 461 8.97 9.29 12.33
C LEU A 461 10.26 8.52 12.72
N GLY A 462 11.24 8.36 11.82
CA GLY A 462 12.45 7.53 11.99
C GLY A 462 12.19 6.02 12.18
N LEU A 463 13.12 5.08 11.96
CA LEU A 463 12.83 3.63 11.66
C LEU A 463 11.86 2.88 12.59
N GLY A 464 11.95 3.15 13.89
CA GLY A 464 11.01 2.57 14.84
C GLY A 464 9.57 3.03 14.64
N TRP A 465 9.37 4.27 14.20
CA TRP A 465 8.06 4.87 13.94
C TRP A 465 7.80 5.16 12.45
N GLY A 466 8.83 5.09 11.59
CA GLY A 466 8.89 5.31 10.16
C GLY A 466 10.32 5.65 9.65
N ASN A 467 11.05 4.74 9.04
CA ASN A 467 12.49 4.72 8.62
C ASN A 467 13.35 5.97 8.28
N ASN A 468 14.29 6.31 9.20
CA ASN A 468 15.46 7.19 9.02
C ASN A 468 16.28 6.83 7.77
N THR A 469 16.90 7.85 7.17
CA THR A 469 18.01 7.72 6.21
C THR A 469 19.25 7.20 6.91
N THR A 470 19.30 5.91 7.14
CA THR A 470 20.46 5.17 7.60
C THR A 470 21.52 5.18 6.49
N LEU A 471 22.71 5.55 6.92
CA LEU A 471 23.91 5.54 6.10
C LEU A 471 24.42 4.09 6.02
N PRO A 472 24.87 3.59 4.86
CA PRO A 472 25.42 2.24 4.75
C PRO A 472 26.48 1.96 5.81
N ALA A 473 26.42 0.78 6.42
CA ALA A 473 27.36 0.39 7.48
C ALA A 473 28.82 0.30 6.99
N ASP A 474 29.05 0.17 5.68
CA ASP A 474 30.35 0.11 5.02
C ASP A 474 30.90 1.48 4.60
N LEU A 475 30.27 2.58 5.02
CA LEU A 475 30.77 3.91 4.72
C LEU A 475 32.19 4.12 5.26
N PRO A 476 33.15 4.57 4.44
CA PRO A 476 34.50 4.82 4.89
C PRO A 476 34.50 5.88 5.99
N VAL A 477 34.97 5.49 7.17
CA VAL A 477 35.05 6.37 8.34
C VAL A 477 36.20 7.36 8.14
N PRO A 478 35.95 8.68 8.15
CA PRO A 478 37.02 9.67 8.10
C PRO A 478 37.89 9.55 9.35
N LYS A 479 39.21 9.57 9.17
CA LYS A 479 40.18 9.56 10.26
C LYS A 479 40.48 10.98 10.70
N ASP A 480 40.60 11.18 12.00
CA ASP A 480 41.11 12.43 12.55
C ASP A 480 42.60 12.57 12.23
N ASP A 481 42.94 13.65 11.53
CA ASP A 481 44.30 14.02 11.15
C ASP A 481 44.83 15.24 11.94
N GLY A 482 44.11 15.69 12.97
CA GLY A 482 44.51 16.83 13.82
C GLY A 482 44.36 18.20 13.15
N ALA A 483 43.73 18.27 11.97
CA ALA A 483 43.61 19.48 11.17
C ALA A 483 42.72 20.59 11.79
N TYR A 484 42.14 20.36 12.97
CA TYR A 484 41.34 21.35 13.71
C TYR A 484 42.01 21.80 15.02
N ASP A 485 43.16 21.22 15.38
CA ASP A 485 43.80 21.47 16.68
C ASP A 485 44.13 22.96 16.89
N HIS A 486 44.50 23.66 15.81
CA HIS A 486 44.85 25.10 15.82
C HIS A 486 43.65 26.04 15.98
N LEU A 487 42.41 25.54 15.87
CA LEU A 487 41.20 26.38 16.02
C LEU A 487 40.85 26.67 17.47
N SER A 488 41.44 25.95 18.42
CA SER A 488 41.17 26.13 19.85
C SER A 488 41.47 27.57 20.27
N ASP A 489 40.47 28.27 20.83
CA ASP A 489 40.53 29.68 21.21
C ASP A 489 40.74 30.70 20.06
N LEU A 490 40.63 30.28 18.81
CA LEU A 490 40.77 31.19 17.66
C LEU A 490 39.59 32.18 17.59
N ALA A 491 39.88 33.46 17.41
CA ALA A 491 38.87 34.47 17.07
C ALA A 491 38.65 34.49 15.56
N ILE A 492 37.39 34.38 15.12
CA ILE A 492 37.06 34.43 13.70
C ILE A 492 37.47 35.79 13.11
N PRO A 493 38.18 35.84 11.97
CA PRO A 493 38.57 37.09 11.34
C PRO A 493 37.34 37.96 11.01
N THR A 494 37.35 39.22 11.44
CA THR A 494 36.26 40.17 11.17
C THR A 494 36.11 40.53 9.70
N SER A 495 37.11 40.24 8.86
CA SER A 495 37.03 40.38 7.41
C SER A 495 36.20 39.29 6.73
N LEU A 496 35.93 38.18 7.43
CA LEU A 496 35.24 37.02 6.88
C LEU A 496 33.72 37.25 6.92
N SER A 497 33.10 37.24 5.73
CA SER A 497 31.66 37.46 5.60
C SER A 497 31.12 36.60 4.46
N LEU A 498 30.20 35.68 4.72
CA LEU A 498 29.72 34.72 3.72
C LEU A 498 28.28 35.02 3.27
N PRO A 499 27.96 34.89 1.96
CA PRO A 499 26.61 35.12 1.45
C PRO A 499 25.61 34.07 1.96
N ILE A 500 24.39 34.53 2.28
CA ILE A 500 23.25 33.67 2.59
C ILE A 500 22.73 33.07 1.30
N ALA A 501 22.49 31.76 1.28
CA ALA A 501 22.05 31.03 0.09
C ALA A 501 20.77 31.62 -0.54
N ARG A 502 19.76 31.93 0.28
CA ARG A 502 18.46 32.47 -0.17
C ARG A 502 18.50 33.91 -0.66
N ASP A 503 19.45 34.70 -0.17
CA ASP A 503 19.65 36.09 -0.57
C ASP A 503 21.15 36.40 -0.56
N PRO A 504 21.85 36.15 -1.69
CA PRO A 504 23.31 36.32 -1.77
C PRO A 504 23.77 37.77 -1.58
N THR A 505 22.84 38.74 -1.64
CA THR A 505 23.15 40.16 -1.34
C THR A 505 23.37 40.39 0.15
N GLN A 506 22.80 39.53 1.00
CA GLN A 506 23.04 39.52 2.44
C GLN A 506 24.20 38.59 2.77
N ARG A 507 25.17 39.11 3.54
CA ARG A 507 26.31 38.34 4.01
C ARG A 507 26.36 38.31 5.54
N VAL A 508 26.73 37.15 6.09
CA VAL A 508 26.85 36.93 7.53
C VAL A 508 28.32 37.03 7.92
N ASN A 509 28.62 37.92 8.86
CA ASN A 509 29.91 38.00 9.50
C ASN A 509 29.85 37.24 10.83
N LEU A 510 30.46 36.05 10.87
CA LEU A 510 30.42 35.17 12.04
C LEU A 510 31.13 35.76 13.27
N ALA A 511 32.13 36.62 13.06
CA ALA A 511 32.84 37.29 14.15
C ALA A 511 31.97 38.34 14.87
N GLY A 512 30.96 38.90 14.16
CA GLY A 512 30.06 39.93 14.69
C GLY A 512 28.81 39.40 15.40
N LEU A 513 28.58 38.08 15.37
CA LEU A 513 27.39 37.47 15.98
C LEU A 513 27.54 37.35 17.50
N LYS A 514 26.49 37.74 18.23
CA LYS A 514 26.43 37.60 19.70
C LYS A 514 25.80 36.28 20.11
N GLY A 515 26.22 35.77 21.26
CA GLY A 515 25.74 34.51 21.80
C GLY A 515 26.40 33.30 21.17
N LEU A 516 25.81 32.13 21.41
CA LEU A 516 26.35 30.86 20.94
C LEU A 516 25.90 30.59 19.50
N THR A 517 26.84 30.63 18.57
CA THR A 517 26.61 30.30 17.16
C THR A 517 27.20 28.93 16.85
N VAL A 518 26.41 28.06 16.23
CA VAL A 518 26.87 26.76 15.75
C VAL A 518 26.98 26.79 14.23
N VAL A 519 28.12 26.36 13.73
CA VAL A 519 28.39 26.28 12.30
C VAL A 519 28.78 24.84 11.99
N PHE A 520 28.11 24.22 11.02
CA PHE A 520 28.51 22.89 10.53
C PHE A 520 28.92 22.96 9.07
N CYS A 521 30.07 22.38 8.76
CA CYS A 521 30.55 22.30 7.39
C CYS A 521 30.17 20.95 6.78
N TYR A 522 29.77 20.96 5.52
CA TYR A 522 29.45 19.74 4.79
C TYR A 522 30.02 19.77 3.36
N PRO A 523 30.44 18.62 2.81
CA PRO A 523 31.05 18.57 1.49
C PRO A 523 30.15 19.09 0.36
N ARG A 524 29.06 18.35 0.08
CA ARG A 524 28.15 18.61 -1.04
C ARG A 524 26.80 17.93 -0.81
N THR A 525 25.72 18.59 -1.16
CA THR A 525 24.40 17.98 -1.30
C THR A 525 24.12 17.68 -2.77
N GLY A 526 23.51 16.52 -3.04
CA GLY A 526 23.06 16.18 -4.40
C GLY A 526 21.80 16.96 -4.79
N ALA A 527 21.68 17.27 -6.07
CA ALA A 527 20.50 17.91 -6.63
C ALA A 527 19.33 16.91 -6.73
N PRO A 528 18.08 17.37 -6.84
CA PRO A 528 16.97 16.48 -7.16
C PRO A 528 17.26 15.67 -8.42
N ASN A 529 17.10 14.34 -8.32
CA ASN A 529 17.36 13.37 -9.39
C ASN A 529 18.85 13.20 -9.80
N GLU A 530 19.79 13.78 -9.07
CA GLU A 530 21.21 13.48 -9.27
C GLU A 530 21.54 12.08 -8.75
N THR A 531 22.10 11.22 -9.61
CA THR A 531 22.61 9.92 -9.19
C THR A 531 24.02 10.10 -8.65
N VAL A 532 24.20 9.93 -7.35
CA VAL A 532 25.52 10.07 -6.71
C VAL A 532 26.43 8.93 -7.17
N PRO A 533 27.58 9.21 -7.81
CA PRO A 533 28.46 8.17 -8.34
C PRO A 533 29.14 7.38 -7.22
N ASP A 534 29.49 6.11 -7.49
CA ASP A 534 30.17 5.23 -6.52
C ASP A 534 31.53 5.78 -6.05
N SER A 535 32.20 6.57 -6.89
CA SER A 535 33.43 7.27 -6.53
C SER A 535 33.23 8.27 -5.40
N TRP A 536 32.08 8.95 -5.32
CA TRP A 536 31.74 9.82 -4.18
C TRP A 536 31.50 9.01 -2.91
N ASN A 537 30.75 7.90 -3.03
CA ASN A 537 30.45 7.03 -1.89
C ASN A 537 31.71 6.38 -1.28
N SER A 538 32.77 6.26 -2.07
CA SER A 538 34.07 5.72 -1.64
C SER A 538 34.95 6.73 -0.88
N ILE A 539 34.57 8.02 -0.83
CA ILE A 539 35.34 9.06 -0.13
C ILE A 539 34.92 9.14 1.35
N PRO A 540 35.85 8.99 2.31
CA PRO A 540 35.52 9.08 3.73
C PRO A 540 34.88 10.40 4.12
N GLY A 541 33.70 10.33 4.75
CA GLY A 541 32.93 11.48 5.22
C GLY A 541 32.12 12.24 4.15
N ALA A 542 32.20 11.86 2.87
CA ALA A 542 31.54 12.57 1.77
C ALA A 542 30.00 12.41 1.79
N ARG A 543 29.50 11.19 2.00
CA ARG A 543 28.05 10.91 2.08
C ARG A 543 27.43 11.41 3.39
N GLY A 544 26.15 11.78 3.34
CA GLY A 544 25.34 12.11 4.52
C GLY A 544 25.10 13.60 4.81
N CYS A 545 25.32 14.48 3.84
CA CYS A 545 25.08 15.94 4.01
C CYS A 545 23.61 16.28 4.26
N THR A 546 22.69 15.63 3.55
CA THR A 546 21.24 15.84 3.77
C THR A 546 20.78 15.37 5.16
N PRO A 547 21.13 14.15 5.62
CA PRO A 547 20.87 13.74 7.01
C PRO A 547 21.42 14.72 8.06
N GLN A 548 22.63 15.24 7.89
CA GLN A 548 23.20 16.23 8.80
C GLN A 548 22.37 17.52 8.84
N ALA A 549 21.97 18.07 7.69
CA ALA A 549 21.13 19.27 7.66
C ALA A 549 19.75 19.01 8.31
N CYS A 550 19.14 17.86 8.04
CA CYS A 550 17.87 17.49 8.65
C CYS A 550 17.98 17.29 10.17
N SER A 551 19.05 16.69 10.69
CA SER A 551 19.22 16.51 12.14
C SER A 551 19.27 17.85 12.88
N PHE A 552 19.97 18.85 12.32
CA PHE A 552 19.97 20.21 12.86
C PHE A 552 18.61 20.89 12.78
N ARG A 553 17.81 20.62 11.74
CA ARG A 553 16.45 21.16 11.62
C ARG A 553 15.56 20.58 12.70
N ASP A 554 15.59 19.26 12.84
CA ASP A 554 14.67 18.53 13.70
C ASP A 554 14.97 18.79 15.19
N SER A 555 16.26 18.96 15.52
CA SER A 555 16.70 19.32 16.88
C SER A 555 16.74 20.83 17.15
N LEU A 556 16.34 21.69 16.21
CA LEU A 556 16.41 23.15 16.38
C LEU A 556 15.70 23.63 17.67
N PRO A 557 14.47 23.19 18.01
CA PRO A 557 13.81 23.64 19.25
C PRO A 557 14.60 23.29 20.52
N GLU A 558 15.22 22.12 20.58
CA GLU A 558 16.04 21.70 21.71
C GLU A 558 17.35 22.52 21.78
N LEU A 559 18.01 22.73 20.64
CA LEU A 559 19.21 23.56 20.58
C LEU A 559 18.94 25.01 21.02
N ARG A 560 17.78 25.57 20.63
CA ARG A 560 17.33 26.89 21.11
C ARG A 560 17.10 26.92 22.62
N ALA A 561 16.46 25.88 23.17
CA ALA A 561 16.24 25.77 24.62
C ALA A 561 17.56 25.65 25.40
N LEU A 562 18.60 25.07 24.79
CA LEU A 562 19.96 24.97 25.33
C LEU A 562 20.84 26.21 25.07
N GLY A 563 20.27 27.30 24.56
CA GLY A 563 20.95 28.60 24.42
C GLY A 563 21.67 28.85 23.09
N VAL A 564 21.50 27.98 22.08
CA VAL A 564 22.03 28.25 20.73
C VAL A 564 21.29 29.42 20.09
N SER A 565 22.04 30.49 19.80
CA SER A 565 21.54 31.76 19.27
C SER A 565 21.52 31.80 17.74
N HIS A 566 22.44 31.10 17.08
CA HIS A 566 22.47 31.02 15.61
C HIS A 566 22.94 29.65 15.16
N ILE A 567 22.41 29.17 14.02
CA ILE A 567 22.86 27.94 13.37
C ILE A 567 23.06 28.25 11.89
N TYR A 568 24.18 27.82 11.32
CA TYR A 568 24.46 27.93 9.90
C TYR A 568 25.09 26.65 9.36
N GLY A 569 24.65 26.21 8.18
CA GLY A 569 25.36 25.20 7.40
C GLY A 569 26.27 25.87 6.38
N ILE A 570 27.51 25.39 6.22
CA ILE A 570 28.48 25.94 5.26
C ILE A 570 28.93 24.86 4.28
N SER A 571 28.95 25.21 3.00
CA SER A 571 29.52 24.40 1.93
C SER A 571 30.15 25.28 0.86
N THR A 572 31.07 24.73 0.08
CA THR A 572 31.67 25.39 -1.08
C THR A 572 30.74 25.42 -2.30
N GLN A 573 29.53 24.85 -2.18
CA GLN A 573 28.51 24.94 -3.22
C GLN A 573 28.00 26.39 -3.37
N SER A 574 27.60 26.75 -4.59
CA SER A 574 27.11 28.10 -4.89
C SER A 574 25.84 28.47 -4.10
N PRO A 575 25.55 29.76 -3.87
CA PRO A 575 24.36 30.19 -3.16
C PRO A 575 23.06 29.68 -3.78
N ALA A 576 22.95 29.71 -5.12
CA ALA A 576 21.78 29.23 -5.84
C ALA A 576 21.52 27.74 -5.60
N TYR A 577 22.58 26.93 -5.54
CA TYR A 577 22.47 25.51 -5.26
C TYR A 577 21.99 25.26 -3.82
N GLN A 578 22.56 25.98 -2.85
CA GLN A 578 22.17 25.85 -1.45
C GLN A 578 20.76 26.41 -1.19
N ALA A 579 20.29 27.37 -1.98
CA ALA A 579 18.92 27.90 -1.88
C ALA A 579 17.87 26.83 -2.21
N GLU A 580 18.14 26.02 -3.25
CA GLU A 580 17.32 24.85 -3.59
C GLU A 580 17.24 23.88 -2.42
N VAL A 581 18.38 23.56 -1.80
CA VAL A 581 18.46 22.63 -0.67
C VAL A 581 17.66 23.14 0.52
N HIS A 582 17.78 24.43 0.80
CA HIS A 582 17.03 25.11 1.86
C HIS A 582 15.53 24.96 1.65
N GLU A 583 15.05 25.23 0.43
CA GLU A 583 13.64 25.14 0.07
C GLU A 583 13.13 23.70 0.12
N ARG A 584 13.85 22.76 -0.50
CA ARG A 584 13.50 21.33 -0.56
C ARG A 584 13.46 20.66 0.80
N LEU A 585 14.39 21.00 1.70
CA LEU A 585 14.48 20.39 3.03
C LEU A 585 13.72 21.19 4.09
N HIS A 586 13.08 22.30 3.71
CA HIS A 586 12.35 23.20 4.60
C HIS A 586 13.20 23.62 5.81
N LEU A 587 14.42 24.09 5.57
CA LEU A 587 15.36 24.42 6.64
C LEU A 587 14.92 25.69 7.40
N PRO A 588 14.89 25.68 8.74
CA PRO A 588 14.51 26.82 9.58
C PRO A 588 15.68 27.77 9.90
N TYR A 589 16.88 27.44 9.43
CA TYR A 589 18.10 28.22 9.56
C TYR A 589 18.76 28.36 8.19
N ASP A 590 19.63 29.37 8.03
CA ASP A 590 20.23 29.67 6.73
C ASP A 590 21.47 28.84 6.43
N LEU A 591 21.71 28.63 5.14
CA LEU A 591 22.94 28.06 4.61
C LEU A 591 23.82 29.18 4.06
N LEU A 592 25.13 29.09 4.28
CA LEU A 592 26.12 30.05 3.81
C LEU A 592 27.01 29.41 2.75
N SER A 593 27.29 30.15 1.68
CA SER A 593 28.17 29.67 0.61
C SER A 593 29.61 30.13 0.82
N ASP A 594 30.52 29.16 0.79
CA ASP A 594 31.97 29.35 0.77
C ASP A 594 32.55 28.99 -0.61
N GLU A 595 31.83 29.31 -1.69
CA GLU A 595 32.24 29.04 -3.07
C GLU A 595 33.62 29.63 -3.41
N GLU A 596 33.93 30.80 -2.84
CA GLU A 596 35.22 31.48 -3.00
C GLU A 596 36.29 31.03 -2.00
N LEU A 597 36.01 30.00 -1.17
CA LEU A 597 36.92 29.47 -0.15
C LEU A 597 37.44 30.56 0.83
N GLU A 598 36.63 31.57 1.13
CA GLU A 598 36.96 32.64 2.08
C GLU A 598 37.03 32.09 3.51
N PHE A 599 36.07 31.25 3.89
CA PHE A 599 35.98 30.63 5.20
C PHE A 599 36.99 29.49 5.35
N GLN A 600 37.10 28.65 4.33
CA GLN A 600 38.13 27.63 4.25
C GLN A 600 39.53 28.22 4.46
N ARG A 601 39.92 29.25 3.69
CA ARG A 601 41.26 29.86 3.81
C ARG A 601 41.42 30.67 5.09
N GLY A 602 40.35 31.33 5.55
CA GLY A 602 40.38 32.15 6.77
C GLY A 602 40.63 31.36 8.05
N LEU A 603 40.26 30.07 8.08
CA LEU A 603 40.45 29.18 9.23
C LEU A 603 41.39 28.00 8.95
N ASP A 604 41.97 27.93 7.75
CA ASP A 604 42.80 26.82 7.28
C ASP A 604 42.11 25.44 7.42
N LEU A 605 40.87 25.34 6.91
CA LEU A 605 40.07 24.12 7.05
C LEU A 605 40.44 23.06 6.00
N PRO A 606 40.41 21.77 6.36
CA PRO A 606 40.72 20.69 5.44
C PRO A 606 39.66 20.53 4.35
N THR A 607 40.12 20.30 3.13
CA THR A 607 39.30 20.04 1.94
C THR A 607 39.71 18.72 1.27
N PHE A 608 38.91 18.27 0.31
CA PHE A 608 39.30 17.26 -0.67
C PHE A 608 38.80 17.66 -2.06
N ASP A 609 39.43 17.11 -3.10
CA ASP A 609 39.06 17.41 -4.48
C ASP A 609 37.89 16.54 -4.94
N TRP A 610 36.90 17.17 -5.57
CA TRP A 610 35.79 16.52 -6.23
C TRP A 610 35.50 17.22 -7.56
N GLU A 611 35.65 16.50 -8.68
CA GLU A 611 35.41 17.03 -10.04
C GLU A 611 36.16 18.35 -10.34
N GLY A 612 37.36 18.51 -9.78
CA GLY A 612 38.19 19.71 -9.94
C GLY A 612 37.82 20.88 -9.01
N GLN A 613 36.83 20.71 -8.12
CA GLN A 613 36.47 21.68 -7.09
C GLN A 613 36.91 21.18 -5.71
N LYS A 614 37.35 22.11 -4.86
CA LYS A 614 37.61 21.81 -3.46
C LYS A 614 36.31 21.81 -2.67
N VAL A 615 36.07 20.74 -1.93
CA VAL A 615 34.93 20.62 -1.02
C VAL A 615 35.41 20.50 0.42
N LEU A 616 34.70 21.16 1.33
CA LEU A 616 35.01 21.13 2.76
C LEU A 616 34.80 19.74 3.34
N ARG A 617 35.72 19.28 4.18
CA ARG A 617 35.46 18.08 4.98
C ARG A 617 34.41 18.36 6.06
N ARG A 618 33.66 17.32 6.42
CA ARG A 618 32.56 17.43 7.38
C ARG A 618 33.08 17.75 8.79
N SER A 619 32.58 18.85 9.36
CA SER A 619 32.98 19.32 10.67
C SER A 619 31.89 20.14 11.33
N MET A 620 32.10 20.50 12.60
CA MET A 620 31.26 21.42 13.34
C MET A 620 32.12 22.32 14.24
N ILE A 621 31.73 23.58 14.36
CA ILE A 621 32.40 24.59 15.17
C ILE A 621 31.34 25.34 15.98
N ALA A 622 31.54 25.43 17.29
CA ALA A 622 30.77 26.28 18.18
C ALA A 622 31.55 27.57 18.46
N LEU A 623 30.90 28.70 18.25
CA LEU A 623 31.44 30.05 18.42
C LEU A 623 30.68 30.76 19.54
N GLN A 624 31.38 31.31 20.52
CA GLN A 624 30.81 32.22 21.51
C GLN A 624 31.28 33.64 21.17
N ASP A 625 30.35 34.52 20.81
CA ASP A 625 30.65 35.92 20.50
C ASP A 625 31.82 36.09 19.49
N GLY A 626 31.80 35.26 18.44
CA GLY A 626 32.82 35.27 17.38
C GLY A 626 34.12 34.51 17.68
N LYS A 627 34.26 33.89 18.86
CA LYS A 627 35.45 33.08 19.23
C LYS A 627 35.12 31.59 19.27
N VAL A 628 35.99 30.75 18.70
CA VAL A 628 35.85 29.29 18.76
C VAL A 628 35.97 28.80 20.20
N VAL A 629 34.93 28.11 20.70
CA VAL A 629 34.89 27.51 22.03
C VAL A 629 34.92 25.99 22.02
N LYS A 630 34.48 25.38 20.91
CA LYS A 630 34.53 23.93 20.71
C LYS A 630 34.46 23.63 19.22
N TRP A 631 35.06 22.52 18.82
CA TRP A 631 34.98 22.00 17.47
C TRP A 631 34.87 20.47 17.51
N TRP A 632 34.32 19.90 16.44
CA TRP A 632 34.22 18.47 16.18
C TRP A 632 34.69 18.21 14.76
N TYR A 633 35.76 17.44 14.62
CA TYR A 633 36.26 17.02 13.33
C TYR A 633 37.06 15.71 13.49
N PRO A 634 36.88 14.75 12.56
CA PRO A 634 35.80 14.68 11.58
C PRO A 634 34.47 14.36 12.28
N VAL A 635 33.34 14.87 11.77
CA VAL A 635 32.02 14.47 12.26
C VAL A 635 31.58 13.18 11.56
N PHE A 636 31.47 12.09 12.32
CA PHE A 636 30.96 10.82 11.82
C PHE A 636 30.32 9.97 12.94
N PRO A 637 29.15 9.35 12.74
CA PRO A 637 28.26 9.51 11.59
C PRO A 637 27.77 10.97 11.38
N PRO A 638 27.48 11.38 10.14
CA PRO A 638 27.04 12.74 9.78
C PRO A 638 25.88 13.30 10.62
N ASP A 639 24.93 12.48 11.02
CA ASP A 639 23.76 12.83 11.83
C ASP A 639 24.08 12.94 13.33
N ARG A 640 25.09 12.20 13.82
CA ARG A 640 25.52 12.21 15.23
C ARG A 640 26.05 13.57 15.70
N GLY A 641 26.50 14.43 14.79
CA GLY A 641 27.03 15.74 15.17
C GLY A 641 26.08 16.56 16.05
N VAL A 642 24.76 16.47 15.82
CA VAL A 642 23.75 17.16 16.65
C VAL A 642 23.69 16.58 18.06
N ASP A 643 23.80 15.26 18.19
CA ASP A 643 23.75 14.59 19.49
C ASP A 643 24.99 14.93 20.33
N ASP A 644 26.17 14.91 19.71
CA ASP A 644 27.43 15.28 20.37
C ASP A 644 27.41 16.76 20.81
N LEU A 645 26.77 17.64 20.02
CA LEU A 645 26.54 19.03 20.37
C LEU A 645 25.57 19.17 21.55
N ILE A 646 24.43 18.47 21.52
CA ILE A 646 23.44 18.50 22.61
C ILE A 646 24.06 17.99 23.91
N GLU A 647 24.86 16.93 23.86
CA GLU A 647 25.57 16.38 25.01
C GLU A 647 26.56 17.41 25.59
N TRP A 648 27.35 18.06 24.73
CA TRP A 648 28.25 19.13 25.15
C TRP A 648 27.51 20.34 25.75
N LEU A 649 26.40 20.75 25.15
CA LEU A 649 25.57 21.85 25.65
C LEU A 649 24.94 21.54 27.02
N LYS A 650 24.51 20.30 27.25
CA LYS A 650 23.98 19.86 28.54
C LYS A 650 25.05 19.81 29.64
N GLY A 651 26.32 19.63 29.26
CA GLY A 651 27.46 19.60 30.18
C GLY A 651 28.09 20.97 30.47
N ARG A 652 27.74 22.01 29.70
CA ARG A 652 28.18 23.40 29.88
C ARG A 652 27.30 24.12 30.88
#